data_AF-A2XPT3-F1
#
_entry.id   AF-A2XPT3-F1
#
_cell.length_a   1.000
_cell.length_b   1.000
_cell.length_c   1.000
_cell.angle_alpha   90.00
_cell.angle_beta   90.00
_cell.angle_gamma   90.00
#
_symmetry.space_group_name_H-M   'P 1'
#
loop_
_entity.id
_entity.type
_entity.pdbx_description
1 polymer ?
#
loop_
_entity_poly.entity_id
_entity_poly.type
_entity_poly.pdbx_seq_one_letter_code
_entity_poly.pdbx_strand_id
1 'polypeptide(L)'
;MAAAAAAAAAAPPADPPDSSPAASSPPRPSPEELVARAVAPVKPAFLRPPPVRDAPKDEGKANDGGAVVAEKKSKRQLKRERKQEQKSSSHLCIEVGKSGNVSSCKYGDSCRFSHDIDAYLAQKPADLEGTCPFTNLDQLCPYGLTCRFLGTHKDIHAASGNLSEKHEINALNKDIQKLLWKNKYKFPKASAQIKLLGLKEVIKSKPDAANDDKKVNHDNLDGNDDENKEPLCNPPVNAECDSTLCEELDRSEGEPLIDNSIPCVEPRPTKKSKVESDEIDKHGAGTLNTNTESEDPNLSNGLEPSNNASSCRTDLITTPHLREKKIIDFREKLYLAPLTTVGNLPFRRLCKTLGADITCGEMAMCTNLLQGQASEWALLRRHSSEDLFGVQICGAYPDTVARTVELVDNECSVDFIDINMGCPIDIVVNKGAGSSLLTKPMRIKSIVQAASTVTEKPLTVKVRTAFFEGRNRADSIVSDIYDWGASAITVHGRSRQQRYSKLADWDYIYQCAQKAPDQLHVVGNGDVFSFTDWNKHVSGCSKISTCMIARGALIKPWIFTEVKEQRHWDITSGERFNILKDFVSFGLEHWGSDSKGVETTRYFLLEWLSYTCRYIPVGLLDVIPQRLNWRPPSYCGRDDLETLMISDSSADWIRISEMLLGKVPEGFTFTPKHKSNAYDRAENG
;
A
#
# COMPACT_ATOMS: atom_id res chain seq x y z
N MET A 1 -43.60 -28.90 -80.83
CA MET A 1 -45.06 -28.98 -80.64
C MET A 1 -45.30 -28.91 -79.13
N ALA A 2 -45.63 -27.73 -78.60
CA ALA A 2 -46.96 -27.36 -78.07
C ALA A 2 -47.42 -28.31 -76.95
N ALA A 3 -47.73 -27.89 -75.72
CA ALA A 3 -48.62 -26.78 -75.37
C ALA A 3 -48.39 -26.25 -73.94
N ALA A 4 -48.91 -25.03 -73.72
CA ALA A 4 -48.97 -24.30 -72.46
C ALA A 4 -50.12 -24.77 -71.56
N ALA A 5 -49.97 -24.60 -70.24
CA ALA A 5 -51.07 -24.42 -69.30
C ALA A 5 -50.60 -23.58 -68.10
N ALA A 6 -51.28 -22.46 -67.88
CA ALA A 6 -51.09 -21.55 -66.76
C ALA A 6 -51.83 -22.07 -65.51
N ALA A 7 -51.25 -21.87 -64.32
CA ALA A 7 -51.95 -21.98 -63.05
C ALA A 7 -51.50 -20.85 -62.11
N ALA A 8 -52.49 -20.19 -61.51
CA ALA A 8 -52.42 -18.95 -60.77
C ALA A 8 -51.67 -19.08 -59.41
N ALA A 9 -50.89 -18.04 -59.07
CA ALA A 9 -50.27 -17.89 -57.76
C ALA A 9 -51.28 -17.26 -56.77
N ALA A 10 -51.52 -17.95 -55.64
CA ALA A 10 -52.28 -17.43 -54.52
C ALA A 10 -51.42 -16.47 -53.68
N ALA A 11 -51.97 -15.30 -53.36
CA ALA A 11 -51.37 -14.30 -52.49
C ALA A 11 -51.39 -14.75 -51.01
N PRO A 12 -50.39 -14.36 -50.19
CA PRO A 12 -50.37 -14.63 -48.75
C PRO A 12 -51.41 -13.76 -48.01
N PRO A 13 -51.92 -14.21 -46.85
CA PRO A 13 -52.98 -13.52 -46.12
C PRO A 13 -52.47 -12.21 -45.51
N ALA A 14 -53.33 -11.20 -45.53
CA ALA A 14 -53.10 -9.89 -44.95
C ALA A 14 -53.17 -9.94 -43.41
N ASP A 15 -52.15 -9.40 -42.75
CA ASP A 15 -52.14 -9.15 -41.31
C ASP A 15 -53.19 -8.08 -40.92
N PRO A 16 -53.85 -8.21 -39.75
CA PRO A 16 -54.78 -7.20 -39.26
C PRO A 16 -54.03 -5.91 -38.86
N PRO A 17 -54.67 -4.73 -38.90
CA PRO A 17 -54.03 -3.50 -38.50
C PRO A 17 -53.95 -3.44 -36.97
N ASP A 18 -52.77 -3.73 -36.41
CA ASP A 18 -52.48 -3.46 -35.02
C ASP A 18 -52.21 -1.95 -34.86
N SER A 19 -53.29 -1.18 -34.72
CA SER A 19 -53.24 0.21 -34.28
C SER A 19 -53.18 0.24 -32.76
N SER A 20 -52.03 -0.09 -32.21
CA SER A 20 -51.62 0.30 -30.86
C SER A 20 -50.51 1.34 -30.99
N PRO A 21 -50.64 2.56 -30.41
CA PRO A 21 -49.56 3.52 -30.48
C PRO A 21 -48.37 2.91 -29.76
N ALA A 22 -47.28 2.65 -30.50
CA ALA A 22 -46.01 2.29 -29.91
C ALA A 22 -45.74 3.29 -28.78
N ALA A 23 -45.81 2.81 -27.54
CA ALA A 23 -45.50 3.62 -26.38
C ALA A 23 -44.07 4.13 -26.62
N SER A 24 -43.94 5.41 -26.96
CA SER A 24 -42.66 6.04 -27.19
C SER A 24 -41.85 5.78 -25.93
N SER A 25 -40.81 4.97 -26.04
CA SER A 25 -39.88 4.77 -24.94
C SER A 25 -39.47 6.15 -24.45
N PRO A 26 -39.49 6.41 -23.13
CA PRO A 26 -39.21 7.73 -22.60
C PRO A 26 -37.88 8.22 -23.17
N PRO A 27 -37.79 9.49 -23.59
CA PRO A 27 -36.58 10.02 -24.20
C PRO A 27 -35.40 9.74 -23.29
N ARG A 28 -34.32 9.19 -23.88
CA ARG A 28 -33.13 8.83 -23.13
C ARG A 28 -32.57 10.08 -22.45
N PRO A 29 -32.16 9.99 -21.17
CA PRO A 29 -31.51 11.11 -20.49
C PRO A 29 -30.25 11.56 -21.24
N SER A 30 -30.08 12.87 -21.35
CA SER A 30 -28.86 13.51 -21.83
C SER A 30 -27.64 13.14 -20.97
N PRO A 31 -26.40 13.24 -21.50
CA PRO A 31 -25.19 13.02 -20.70
C PRO A 31 -25.15 13.87 -19.42
N GLU A 32 -25.61 15.12 -19.48
CA GLU A 32 -25.68 16.03 -18.33
C GLU A 32 -26.65 15.53 -17.25
N GLU A 33 -27.82 15.04 -17.65
CA GLU A 33 -28.79 14.43 -16.73
C GLU A 33 -28.28 13.14 -16.09
N LEU A 34 -27.53 12.32 -16.85
CA LEU A 34 -26.88 11.11 -16.31
C LEU A 34 -25.84 11.49 -15.24
N VAL A 35 -24.99 12.48 -15.53
CA VAL A 35 -24.00 12.99 -14.57
C VAL A 35 -24.67 13.55 -13.32
N ALA A 36 -25.75 14.32 -13.46
CA ALA A 36 -26.52 14.85 -12.34
C ALA A 36 -27.12 13.74 -11.45
N ARG A 37 -27.47 12.60 -12.05
CA ARG A 37 -27.97 11.39 -11.34
C ARG A 37 -26.85 10.47 -10.83
N ALA A 38 -25.59 10.89 -10.94
CA ALA A 38 -24.41 10.10 -10.64
C ALA A 38 -24.40 8.74 -11.38
N VAL A 39 -24.78 8.75 -12.65
CA VAL A 39 -24.67 7.62 -13.59
C VAL A 39 -23.58 7.96 -14.60
N ALA A 40 -22.73 6.99 -14.93
CA ALA A 40 -21.68 7.22 -15.92
C ALA A 40 -22.31 7.42 -17.31
N PRO A 41 -22.00 8.52 -18.02
CA PRO A 41 -22.58 8.81 -19.32
C PRO A 41 -21.88 8.00 -20.42
N VAL A 42 -22.17 6.69 -20.46
CA VAL A 42 -21.65 5.78 -21.49
C VAL A 42 -22.42 5.98 -22.80
N LYS A 43 -21.68 6.11 -23.89
CA LYS A 43 -22.18 6.31 -25.25
C LYS A 43 -23.22 5.27 -25.63
N PRO A 44 -24.28 5.64 -26.37
CA PRO A 44 -25.37 4.74 -26.72
C PRO A 44 -24.96 3.43 -27.39
N ALA A 45 -23.96 3.46 -28.26
CA ALA A 45 -23.50 2.30 -29.02
C ALA A 45 -22.97 1.14 -28.14
N PHE A 46 -22.62 1.42 -26.88
CA PHE A 46 -22.03 0.43 -25.97
C PHE A 46 -22.99 -0.04 -24.87
N LEU A 47 -24.17 0.57 -24.74
CA LEU A 47 -25.11 0.18 -23.70
C LEU A 47 -25.67 -1.22 -23.96
N ARG A 48 -25.83 -1.98 -22.86
CA ARG A 48 -26.48 -3.28 -22.85
C ARG A 48 -27.74 -3.21 -21.99
N PRO A 49 -28.77 -4.04 -22.28
CA PRO A 49 -29.86 -4.23 -21.36
C PRO A 49 -29.31 -4.64 -19.98
N PRO A 50 -29.90 -4.14 -18.87
CA PRO A 50 -29.53 -4.63 -17.55
C PRO A 50 -29.65 -6.15 -17.51
N PRO A 51 -28.74 -6.87 -16.83
CA PRO A 51 -28.87 -8.31 -16.66
C PRO A 51 -30.25 -8.59 -16.05
N VAL A 52 -30.96 -9.57 -16.63
CA VAL A 52 -32.27 -10.01 -16.13
C VAL A 52 -32.06 -10.43 -14.68
N ARG A 53 -32.63 -9.66 -13.76
CA ARG A 53 -32.69 -10.07 -12.37
C ARG A 53 -33.80 -11.10 -12.31
N ASP A 54 -33.44 -12.38 -12.30
CA ASP A 54 -34.37 -13.34 -11.75
C ASP A 54 -34.74 -12.86 -10.34
N ALA A 55 -36.04 -12.76 -10.08
CA ALA A 55 -36.52 -12.50 -8.73
C ALA A 55 -35.82 -13.51 -7.81
N PRO A 56 -35.40 -13.13 -6.59
CA PRO A 56 -34.90 -14.11 -5.64
C PRO A 56 -35.99 -15.16 -5.54
N LYS A 57 -35.72 -16.36 -6.05
CA LYS A 57 -36.65 -17.46 -5.82
C LYS A 57 -36.72 -17.59 -4.31
N ASP A 58 -37.93 -17.45 -3.78
CA ASP A 58 -38.26 -17.82 -2.41
C ASP A 58 -38.23 -19.36 -2.35
N GLU A 59 -37.06 -19.94 -2.62
CA GLU A 59 -36.78 -21.34 -2.36
C GLU A 59 -36.56 -21.41 -0.86
N GLY A 60 -37.61 -21.90 -0.19
CA GLY A 60 -37.62 -22.14 1.24
C GLY A 60 -36.33 -22.79 1.68
N LYS A 61 -35.84 -22.37 2.85
CA LYS A 61 -34.65 -22.90 3.53
C LYS A 61 -34.63 -24.44 3.49
N ALA A 62 -34.04 -25.00 2.44
CA ALA A 62 -33.50 -26.34 2.44
C ALA A 62 -32.21 -26.25 3.24
N ASN A 63 -32.32 -26.63 4.49
CA ASN A 63 -31.20 -26.79 5.39
C ASN A 63 -30.45 -28.06 4.98
N ASP A 64 -29.65 -28.01 3.91
CA ASP A 64 -28.59 -29.00 3.69
C ASP A 64 -27.49 -28.46 2.77
N GLY A 65 -26.28 -28.93 3.01
CA GLY A 65 -25.04 -28.25 2.73
C GLY A 65 -24.29 -28.04 4.03
N GLY A 66 -24.21 -29.11 4.84
CA GLY A 66 -23.32 -29.17 5.98
C GLY A 66 -21.96 -28.65 5.55
N ALA A 67 -21.61 -27.45 6.04
CA ALA A 67 -20.23 -27.12 6.23
C ALA A 67 -19.68 -28.29 7.04
N VAL A 68 -18.90 -29.15 6.40
CA VAL A 68 -18.02 -30.06 7.10
C VAL A 68 -17.25 -29.12 8.02
N VAL A 69 -17.65 -29.08 9.29
CA VAL A 69 -16.91 -28.42 10.33
C VAL A 69 -15.61 -29.21 10.30
N ALA A 70 -14.64 -28.70 9.55
CA ALA A 70 -13.30 -29.25 9.56
C ALA A 70 -12.93 -29.20 11.04
N GLU A 71 -12.91 -30.37 11.68
CA GLU A 71 -12.47 -30.49 13.06
C GLU A 71 -11.20 -29.66 13.16
N LYS A 72 -11.12 -28.79 14.16
CA LYS A 72 -9.91 -27.99 14.40
C LYS A 72 -8.79 -28.98 14.69
N LYS A 73 -8.09 -29.37 13.63
CA LYS A 73 -7.03 -30.37 13.66
C LYS A 73 -6.04 -29.92 14.71
N SER A 74 -5.68 -30.84 15.61
CA SER A 74 -4.68 -30.55 16.64
C SER A 74 -3.40 -30.04 15.98
N LYS A 75 -2.69 -29.11 16.64
CA LYS A 75 -1.36 -28.64 16.18
C LYS A 75 -0.42 -29.81 15.84
N ARG A 76 -0.58 -30.97 16.51
CA ARG A 76 0.18 -32.20 16.25
C ARG A 76 -0.22 -32.89 14.94
N GLN A 77 -1.52 -32.95 14.63
CA GLN A 77 -2.04 -33.51 13.38
C GLN A 77 -1.62 -32.64 12.18
N LEU A 78 -1.79 -31.32 12.27
CA LEU A 78 -1.33 -30.37 11.26
C LEU A 78 0.19 -30.45 11.02
N LYS A 79 0.97 -30.74 12.07
CA LYS A 79 2.43 -30.94 11.95
C LYS A 79 2.79 -32.26 11.28
N ARG A 80 2.01 -33.33 11.50
CA ARG A 80 2.20 -34.64 10.84
C ARG A 80 1.84 -34.57 9.36
N GLU A 81 0.68 -33.99 9.04
CA GLU A 81 0.23 -33.78 7.65
C GLU A 81 1.24 -32.92 6.88
N ARG A 82 1.70 -31.79 7.43
CA ARG A 82 2.79 -30.98 6.83
C ARG A 82 4.12 -31.71 6.68
N LYS A 83 4.39 -32.76 7.47
CA LYS A 83 5.61 -33.58 7.29
C LYS A 83 5.43 -34.61 6.20
N GLN A 84 4.22 -35.17 6.07
CA GLN A 84 3.87 -36.15 5.04
C GLN A 84 3.75 -35.49 3.67
N GLU A 85 3.09 -34.34 3.59
CA GLU A 85 3.01 -33.49 2.41
C GLU A 85 4.41 -33.05 1.96
N GLN A 86 5.30 -32.63 2.85
CA GLN A 86 6.65 -32.25 2.42
C GLN A 86 7.49 -33.40 1.84
N LYS A 87 7.14 -34.66 2.13
CA LYS A 87 7.76 -35.85 1.54
C LYS A 87 7.06 -36.34 0.26
N SER A 88 5.97 -35.70 -0.17
CA SER A 88 5.31 -36.08 -1.42
C SER A 88 6.21 -35.77 -2.62
N SER A 89 5.98 -36.51 -3.70
CA SER A 89 6.60 -36.26 -5.00
C SER A 89 6.34 -34.85 -5.53
N SER A 90 5.26 -34.18 -5.10
CA SER A 90 4.93 -32.81 -5.48
C SER A 90 5.82 -31.73 -4.82
N HIS A 91 6.61 -32.09 -3.80
CA HIS A 91 7.53 -31.18 -3.11
C HIS A 91 8.99 -31.63 -3.28
N LEU A 92 9.52 -31.35 -4.47
CA LEU A 92 10.93 -31.59 -4.80
C LEU A 92 11.85 -30.75 -3.90
N CYS A 93 12.97 -31.33 -3.48
CA CYS A 93 14.01 -30.66 -2.72
C CYS A 93 14.53 -29.43 -3.47
N ILE A 94 14.69 -28.30 -2.78
CA ILE A 94 15.10 -27.03 -3.38
C ILE A 94 16.44 -27.15 -4.11
N GLU A 95 17.43 -27.83 -3.51
CA GLU A 95 18.75 -27.99 -4.13
C GLU A 95 18.71 -28.92 -5.35
N VAL A 96 17.89 -29.98 -5.31
CA VAL A 96 17.70 -30.91 -6.43
C VAL A 96 16.90 -30.25 -7.55
N GLY A 97 15.85 -29.51 -7.22
CA GLY A 97 15.06 -28.75 -8.19
C GLY A 97 15.89 -27.70 -8.91
N LYS A 98 16.82 -27.04 -8.21
CA LYS A 98 17.76 -26.07 -8.81
C LYS A 98 18.81 -26.73 -9.71
N SER A 99 19.45 -27.79 -9.23
CA SER A 99 20.61 -28.40 -9.90
C SER A 99 20.25 -29.45 -10.94
N GLY A 100 19.03 -30.01 -10.87
CA GLY A 100 18.67 -31.23 -11.58
C GLY A 100 19.42 -32.49 -11.12
N ASN A 101 20.15 -32.43 -10.00
CA ASN A 101 21.02 -33.50 -9.53
C ASN A 101 20.72 -33.85 -8.07
N VAL A 102 20.34 -35.11 -7.83
CA VAL A 102 20.04 -35.63 -6.49
C VAL A 102 21.23 -35.51 -5.53
N SER A 103 22.47 -35.60 -6.02
CA SER A 103 23.67 -35.50 -5.20
C SER A 103 24.01 -34.08 -4.73
N SER A 104 23.33 -33.04 -5.25
CA SER A 104 23.53 -31.66 -4.75
C SER A 104 22.95 -31.44 -3.35
N CYS A 105 22.01 -32.30 -2.92
CA CYS A 105 21.40 -32.17 -1.61
C CYS A 105 22.33 -32.68 -0.51
N LYS A 106 22.85 -31.77 0.31
CA LYS A 106 23.68 -32.08 1.50
C LYS A 106 23.03 -33.01 2.54
N TYR A 107 21.72 -33.21 2.46
CA TYR A 107 20.98 -34.07 3.39
C TYR A 107 20.79 -35.49 2.85
N GLY A 108 20.99 -35.74 1.54
CA GLY A 108 20.77 -37.05 0.93
C GLY A 108 19.43 -37.67 1.34
N ASP A 109 19.43 -38.92 1.76
CA ASP A 109 18.23 -39.67 2.18
C ASP A 109 17.57 -39.13 3.46
N SER A 110 18.28 -38.31 4.25
CA SER A 110 17.73 -37.64 5.44
C SER A 110 16.96 -36.36 5.10
N CYS A 111 16.91 -35.98 3.81
CA CYS A 111 16.18 -34.81 3.35
C CYS A 111 14.69 -34.91 3.70
N ARG A 112 14.11 -33.76 4.05
CA ARG A 112 12.66 -33.67 4.33
C ARG A 112 11.81 -33.65 3.06
N PHE A 113 12.42 -33.34 1.91
CA PHE A 113 11.77 -33.16 0.62
C PHE A 113 12.06 -34.32 -0.33
N SER A 114 11.22 -34.49 -1.35
CA SER A 114 11.42 -35.54 -2.36
C SER A 114 12.68 -35.28 -3.20
N HIS A 115 13.35 -36.35 -3.62
CA HIS A 115 14.43 -36.35 -4.62
C HIS A 115 14.03 -37.06 -5.92
N ASP A 116 12.78 -37.52 -6.02
CA ASP A 116 12.24 -38.18 -7.21
C ASP A 116 11.88 -37.12 -8.27
N ILE A 117 12.81 -36.91 -9.21
CA ILE A 117 12.67 -35.92 -10.28
C ILE A 117 11.58 -36.35 -11.27
N ASP A 118 11.55 -37.62 -11.65
CA ASP A 118 10.63 -38.13 -12.67
C ASP A 118 9.19 -38.05 -12.18
N ALA A 119 8.92 -38.46 -10.93
CA ALA A 119 7.59 -38.34 -10.34
C ALA A 119 7.14 -36.88 -10.17
N TYR A 120 8.08 -35.96 -9.88
CA TYR A 120 7.78 -34.53 -9.81
C TYR A 120 7.40 -33.98 -11.19
N LEU A 121 8.21 -34.25 -12.22
CA LEU A 121 7.97 -33.78 -13.58
C LEU A 121 6.67 -34.34 -14.16
N ALA A 122 6.29 -35.57 -13.82
CA ALA A 122 5.02 -36.17 -14.22
C ALA A 122 3.79 -35.47 -13.60
N GLN A 123 3.94 -34.83 -12.43
CA GLN A 123 2.87 -34.11 -11.73
C GLN A 123 2.93 -32.59 -11.93
N LYS A 124 4.04 -32.08 -12.46
CA LYS A 124 4.27 -30.65 -12.69
C LYS A 124 3.25 -30.16 -13.74
N PRO A 125 2.52 -29.06 -13.47
CA PRO A 125 1.64 -28.48 -14.48
C PRO A 125 2.43 -28.07 -15.73
N ALA A 126 1.75 -28.04 -16.87
CA ALA A 126 2.33 -27.64 -18.14
C ALA A 126 3.05 -26.28 -18.03
N ASP A 127 4.12 -26.12 -18.81
CA ASP A 127 4.83 -24.86 -18.89
C ASP A 127 3.92 -23.76 -19.48
N LEU A 128 4.19 -22.54 -19.06
CA LEU A 128 3.55 -21.33 -19.52
C LEU A 128 4.12 -20.92 -20.88
N GLU A 129 3.29 -20.26 -21.68
CA GLU A 129 3.71 -19.65 -22.94
C GLU A 129 4.69 -18.48 -22.68
N GLY A 130 5.62 -18.26 -23.61
CA GLY A 130 6.61 -17.19 -23.53
C GLY A 130 8.01 -17.71 -23.18
N THR A 131 8.86 -16.81 -22.65
CA THR A 131 10.25 -17.10 -22.28
C THR A 131 10.43 -16.94 -20.78
N CYS A 132 11.25 -17.79 -20.15
CA CYS A 132 11.57 -17.66 -18.74
C CYS A 132 12.14 -16.26 -18.42
N PRO A 133 11.63 -15.55 -17.40
CA PRO A 133 12.12 -14.21 -17.03
C PRO A 133 13.56 -14.21 -16.52
N PHE A 134 14.13 -15.38 -16.24
CA PHE A 134 15.48 -15.54 -15.69
C PHE A 134 16.53 -16.03 -16.70
N THR A 135 16.15 -16.41 -17.93
CA THR A 135 17.09 -17.01 -18.91
C THR A 135 17.70 -16.02 -19.90
N ASN A 136 17.32 -14.74 -19.86
CA ASN A 136 17.79 -13.71 -20.79
C ASN A 136 19.26 -13.28 -20.63
N LEU A 137 20.07 -13.96 -19.79
CA LEU A 137 21.39 -13.47 -19.36
C LEU A 137 22.52 -14.53 -19.36
N ASP A 138 22.45 -15.60 -20.16
CA ASP A 138 23.42 -16.72 -20.11
C ASP A 138 23.58 -17.32 -18.70
N GLN A 139 22.54 -17.19 -17.88
CA GLN A 139 22.49 -17.60 -16.48
C GLN A 139 21.45 -18.69 -16.26
N LEU A 140 21.75 -19.57 -15.30
CA LEU A 140 20.85 -20.63 -14.91
C LEU A 140 19.65 -20.06 -14.15
N CYS A 141 18.44 -20.49 -14.52
CA CYS A 141 17.22 -20.10 -13.82
C CYS A 141 17.30 -20.53 -12.34
N PRO A 142 17.06 -19.63 -11.35
CA PRO A 142 17.15 -19.95 -9.93
C PRO A 142 16.08 -20.96 -9.44
N TYR A 143 15.11 -21.29 -10.29
CA TYR A 143 14.06 -22.28 -10.04
C TYR A 143 14.32 -23.63 -10.73
N GLY A 144 15.29 -23.71 -11.66
CA GLY A 144 15.66 -24.96 -12.34
C GLY A 144 14.46 -25.76 -12.85
N LEU A 145 14.36 -27.03 -12.46
CA LEU A 145 13.30 -27.96 -12.82
C LEU A 145 11.90 -27.56 -12.32
N THR A 146 11.80 -26.73 -11.28
CA THR A 146 10.49 -26.28 -10.76
C THR A 146 9.93 -25.08 -11.53
N CYS A 147 10.73 -24.47 -12.42
CA CYS A 147 10.33 -23.36 -13.26
C CYS A 147 9.16 -23.75 -14.19
N ARG A 148 8.16 -22.88 -14.28
CA ARG A 148 7.01 -23.02 -15.20
C ARG A 148 7.31 -22.54 -16.63
N PHE A 149 8.57 -22.32 -16.97
CA PHE A 149 9.06 -22.03 -18.31
C PHE A 149 10.22 -22.98 -18.68
N LEU A 150 10.24 -24.18 -18.10
CA LEU A 150 11.37 -25.11 -18.19
C LEU A 150 11.76 -25.45 -19.63
N GLY A 151 10.78 -25.60 -20.53
CA GLY A 151 10.99 -25.87 -21.95
C GLY A 151 11.74 -24.77 -22.72
N THR A 152 11.91 -23.59 -22.11
CA THR A 152 12.67 -22.46 -22.69
C THR A 152 14.12 -22.40 -22.23
N HIS A 153 14.49 -23.22 -21.23
CA HIS A 153 15.85 -23.26 -20.70
C HIS A 153 16.77 -24.01 -21.69
N LYS A 154 17.92 -23.41 -22.04
CA LYS A 154 19.00 -24.07 -22.79
C LYS A 154 19.93 -24.79 -21.80
N ASP A 155 20.31 -26.05 -22.10
CA ASP A 155 21.16 -26.97 -21.31
C ASP A 155 21.36 -26.62 -19.82
N ILE A 156 20.57 -27.25 -18.95
CA ILE A 156 20.59 -27.09 -17.48
C ILE A 156 21.96 -27.45 -16.85
N HIS A 157 22.83 -28.13 -17.62
CA HIS A 157 24.10 -28.69 -17.15
C HIS A 157 25.35 -27.87 -17.49
N ALA A 158 25.23 -26.75 -18.20
CA ALA A 158 26.38 -25.95 -18.60
C ALA A 158 26.48 -24.62 -17.83
N ALA A 159 27.68 -24.37 -17.30
CA ALA A 159 28.20 -23.14 -16.70
C ALA A 159 27.92 -22.86 -15.21
N SER A 160 28.98 -23.00 -14.42
CA SER A 160 29.21 -22.28 -13.15
C SER A 160 29.37 -20.78 -13.43
N GLY A 161 28.26 -20.08 -13.65
CA GLY A 161 28.20 -18.63 -13.82
C GLY A 161 27.78 -17.92 -12.54
N ASN A 162 28.34 -16.73 -12.29
CA ASN A 162 27.99 -15.89 -11.15
C ASN A 162 26.48 -15.58 -11.11
N LEU A 163 25.90 -15.63 -9.90
CA LEU A 163 24.53 -15.24 -9.62
C LEU A 163 24.24 -13.81 -10.13
N SER A 164 23.15 -13.65 -10.90
CA SER A 164 22.50 -12.41 -11.32
C SER A 164 22.83 -11.18 -10.47
N GLU A 165 23.08 -10.05 -11.15
CA GLU A 165 22.91 -8.73 -10.54
C GLU A 165 21.52 -8.67 -9.92
N LYS A 166 21.46 -8.71 -8.59
CA LYS A 166 20.20 -8.62 -7.86
C LYS A 166 19.67 -7.19 -8.01
N HIS A 167 18.75 -6.99 -8.95
CA HIS A 167 18.04 -5.72 -9.09
C HIS A 167 17.18 -5.39 -7.88
N GLU A 168 16.79 -6.40 -7.08
CA GLU A 168 16.09 -6.22 -5.82
C GLU A 168 17.02 -6.19 -4.60
N ILE A 169 16.87 -5.14 -3.78
CA ILE A 169 17.65 -4.93 -2.55
C ILE A 169 16.76 -4.99 -1.29
N ASN A 170 17.34 -4.67 -0.13
CA ASN A 170 16.69 -4.72 1.20
C ASN A 170 16.24 -6.12 1.64
N ALA A 171 17.03 -7.14 1.32
CA ALA A 171 16.78 -8.51 1.78
C ALA A 171 16.96 -8.67 3.29
N LEU A 172 16.06 -9.42 3.94
CA LEU A 172 16.25 -9.78 5.34
C LEU A 172 17.41 -10.77 5.47
N ASN A 173 18.53 -10.29 5.96
CA ASN A 173 19.67 -11.12 6.32
C ASN A 173 19.27 -12.09 7.46
N LYS A 174 19.69 -13.36 7.35
CA LYS A 174 19.33 -14.41 8.32
C LYS A 174 19.92 -14.20 9.70
N ASP A 175 21.08 -13.57 9.80
CA ASP A 175 21.71 -13.30 11.09
C ASP A 175 21.04 -12.11 11.78
N ILE A 176 20.68 -11.08 11.03
CA ILE A 176 19.83 -9.99 11.52
C ILE A 176 18.47 -10.52 11.98
N GLN A 177 17.83 -11.40 11.19
CA GLN A 177 16.59 -12.06 11.58
C GLN A 177 16.71 -12.81 12.92
N LYS A 178 17.80 -13.58 13.11
CA LYS A 178 18.08 -14.28 14.38
C LYS A 178 18.28 -13.30 15.54
N LEU A 179 18.99 -12.18 15.31
CA LEU A 179 19.20 -11.15 16.33
C LEU A 179 17.87 -10.52 16.76
N LEU A 180 17.00 -10.18 15.80
CA LEU A 180 15.67 -9.64 16.07
C LEU A 180 14.79 -10.64 16.84
N TRP A 181 14.75 -11.92 16.42
CA TRP A 181 14.00 -12.96 17.13
C TRP A 181 14.46 -13.19 18.56
N LYS A 182 15.76 -13.08 18.81
CA LYS A 182 16.36 -13.23 20.14
C LYS A 182 16.33 -11.93 20.95
N ASN A 183 15.77 -10.84 20.41
CA ASN A 183 15.84 -9.49 21.01
C ASN A 183 17.28 -9.07 21.36
N LYS A 184 18.25 -9.45 20.52
CA LYS A 184 19.70 -9.16 20.69
C LYS A 184 20.23 -8.11 19.71
N TYR A 185 19.40 -7.62 18.79
CA TYR A 185 19.77 -6.49 17.94
C TYR A 185 19.89 -5.23 18.81
N LYS A 186 20.98 -4.48 18.67
CA LYS A 186 21.26 -3.30 19.49
C LYS A 186 20.77 -2.04 18.78
N PHE A 187 20.20 -1.11 19.55
CA PHE A 187 19.64 0.14 19.05
C PHE A 187 20.28 1.35 19.76
N PRO A 188 21.61 1.55 19.65
CA PRO A 188 22.30 2.60 20.39
C PRO A 188 21.74 4.00 20.14
N LYS A 189 21.39 4.35 18.89
CA LYS A 189 20.85 5.69 18.57
C LYS A 189 19.47 5.88 19.19
N ALA A 190 18.57 4.90 19.03
CA ALA A 190 17.22 4.98 19.57
C ALA A 190 17.23 4.97 21.10
N SER A 191 18.01 4.10 21.75
CA SER A 191 18.11 4.05 23.21
C SER A 191 18.66 5.34 23.80
N ALA A 192 19.69 5.94 23.19
CA ALA A 192 20.21 7.24 23.62
C ALA A 192 19.14 8.34 23.51
N GLN A 193 18.38 8.36 22.40
CA GLN A 193 17.35 9.36 22.19
C GLN A 193 16.15 9.22 23.13
N ILE A 194 15.69 7.99 23.35
CA ILE A 194 14.57 7.73 24.26
C ILE A 194 14.92 8.18 25.69
N LYS A 195 16.16 7.93 26.12
CA LYS A 195 16.68 8.44 27.40
C LYS A 195 16.73 9.97 27.44
N LEU A 196 17.20 10.61 26.37
CA LEU A 196 17.29 12.08 26.28
C LEU A 196 15.91 12.75 26.36
N LEU A 197 14.89 12.16 25.73
CA LEU A 197 13.52 12.65 25.77
C LEU A 197 12.78 12.35 27.09
N GLY A 198 13.45 11.71 28.06
CA GLY A 198 12.83 11.32 29.34
C GLY A 198 11.74 10.24 29.19
N LEU A 199 11.74 9.50 28.08
CA LEU A 199 10.77 8.46 27.78
C LEU A 199 11.24 7.11 28.36
N LYS A 200 10.31 6.31 28.90
CA LYS A 200 10.63 4.96 29.39
C LYS A 200 10.77 3.99 28.22
N GLU A 201 11.82 3.18 28.22
CA GLU A 201 11.94 2.06 27.28
C GLU A 201 10.90 0.98 27.63
N VAL A 202 10.09 0.56 26.66
CA VAL A 202 9.17 -0.56 26.84
C VAL A 202 9.90 -1.84 26.46
N ILE A 203 10.64 -2.42 27.40
CA ILE A 203 11.23 -3.76 27.24
C ILE A 203 10.22 -4.79 27.76
N LYS A 204 9.68 -5.63 26.87
CA LYS A 204 8.94 -6.83 27.29
C LYS A 204 9.95 -7.93 27.60
N SER A 205 10.35 -8.09 28.87
CA SER A 205 11.01 -9.30 29.32
C SER A 205 9.98 -10.45 29.35
N LYS A 206 10.32 -11.60 28.75
CA LYS A 206 9.68 -12.87 29.12
C LYS A 206 10.30 -13.30 30.46
N PRO A 207 9.54 -13.85 31.41
CA PRO A 207 10.14 -14.47 32.58
C PRO A 207 10.90 -15.73 32.13
N ASP A 208 12.18 -15.80 32.48
CA ASP A 208 13.00 -16.98 32.26
C ASP A 208 12.52 -18.11 33.18
N ALA A 209 12.10 -19.22 32.58
CA ALA A 209 11.84 -20.46 33.30
C ALA A 209 13.19 -21.08 33.67
N ALA A 210 13.66 -20.80 34.88
CA ALA A 210 14.76 -21.53 35.50
C ALA A 210 14.20 -22.77 36.21
N ASN A 211 14.75 -23.93 35.85
CA ASN A 211 14.56 -25.22 36.48
C ASN A 211 14.82 -25.15 37.98
N ASP A 212 13.93 -25.74 38.77
CA ASP A 212 14.34 -26.37 40.03
C ASP A 212 13.69 -27.76 40.13
N ASP A 213 14.51 -28.77 39.87
CA ASP A 213 14.20 -30.19 40.04
C ASP A 213 14.37 -30.55 41.53
N LYS A 214 13.26 -30.70 42.27
CA LYS A 214 13.23 -31.63 43.41
C LYS A 214 11.93 -32.43 43.44
N LYS A 215 12.09 -33.71 43.10
CA LYS A 215 11.17 -34.82 43.37
C LYS A 215 10.85 -34.94 44.85
N VAL A 216 9.57 -35.06 45.21
CA VAL A 216 9.06 -36.08 46.15
C VAL A 216 7.64 -36.47 45.71
N ASN A 217 7.40 -37.79 45.56
CA ASN A 217 6.11 -38.43 45.29
C ASN A 217 5.26 -38.55 46.57
N HIS A 218 3.94 -38.36 46.49
CA HIS A 218 2.92 -39.44 46.58
C HIS A 218 1.49 -38.88 46.74
N ASP A 219 0.62 -39.32 45.84
CA ASP A 219 -0.77 -39.79 45.95
C ASP A 219 -1.83 -39.11 46.84
N ASN A 220 -2.94 -38.78 46.16
CA ASN A 220 -4.36 -39.01 46.46
C ASN A 220 -4.91 -38.68 47.86
N LEU A 221 -5.93 -37.79 47.90
CA LEU A 221 -7.35 -38.15 48.09
C LEU A 221 -8.24 -36.90 48.24
N ASP A 222 -9.53 -37.14 48.00
CA ASP A 222 -10.70 -36.25 47.87
C ASP A 222 -10.99 -35.28 49.03
N GLY A 223 -11.83 -34.28 48.74
CA GLY A 223 -12.91 -33.86 49.66
C GLY A 223 -13.03 -32.36 49.99
N ASN A 224 -14.12 -31.77 49.48
CA ASN A 224 -15.02 -30.77 50.07
C ASN A 224 -14.53 -29.50 50.81
N ASP A 225 -15.25 -28.40 50.48
CA ASP A 225 -15.84 -27.37 51.37
C ASP A 225 -14.92 -26.64 52.37
N ASP A 226 -15.04 -25.37 52.72
CA ASP A 226 -15.80 -24.18 52.37
C ASP A 226 -15.18 -23.08 53.28
N GLU A 227 -15.59 -21.83 53.08
CA GLU A 227 -15.54 -20.74 54.08
C GLU A 227 -14.28 -19.85 54.27
N ASN A 228 -14.49 -18.60 53.81
CA ASN A 228 -14.44 -17.36 54.61
C ASN A 228 -13.09 -16.79 55.08
N LYS A 229 -12.60 -15.76 54.38
CA LYS A 229 -12.86 -14.35 54.76
C LYS A 229 -12.27 -13.33 53.76
N GLU A 230 -13.21 -12.62 53.14
CA GLU A 230 -13.16 -11.34 52.43
C GLU A 230 -12.69 -10.15 53.33
N PRO A 231 -12.48 -8.88 52.86
CA PRO A 231 -13.33 -8.20 51.86
C PRO A 231 -12.75 -7.14 50.88
N LEU A 232 -13.49 -7.02 49.76
CA LEU A 232 -14.02 -5.83 49.04
C LEU A 232 -13.05 -4.70 48.59
N CYS A 233 -13.22 -4.06 47.43
CA CYS A 233 -14.48 -3.67 46.79
C CYS A 233 -14.28 -3.30 45.30
N ASN A 234 -15.08 -3.90 44.40
CA ASN A 234 -15.52 -3.25 43.14
C ASN A 234 -16.74 -2.36 43.45
N PRO A 235 -17.22 -1.48 42.54
CA PRO A 235 -18.39 -1.86 41.71
C PRO A 235 -18.42 -1.12 40.32
N PRO A 236 -19.52 -1.14 39.53
CA PRO A 236 -19.78 -2.15 38.49
C PRO A 236 -20.31 -1.56 37.15
N VAL A 237 -20.90 -2.42 36.32
CA VAL A 237 -21.35 -2.22 34.93
C VAL A 237 -22.89 -2.25 34.81
N ASN A 238 -23.44 -1.40 33.92
CA ASN A 238 -24.73 -1.40 33.19
C ASN A 238 -26.11 -1.31 33.91
N ALA A 239 -26.96 -0.38 33.42
CA ALA A 239 -28.38 -0.58 33.07
C ALA A 239 -28.92 0.62 32.22
N GLU A 240 -29.83 0.33 31.28
CA GLU A 240 -30.48 1.22 30.30
C GLU A 240 -31.77 1.92 30.81
N CYS A 241 -32.39 2.71 29.90
CA CYS A 241 -33.80 3.21 29.82
C CYS A 241 -33.98 4.68 30.22
N ASP A 242 -34.92 5.49 29.71
CA ASP A 242 -35.56 5.77 28.41
C ASP A 242 -36.39 7.07 28.65
N SER A 243 -36.64 7.80 27.58
CA SER A 243 -37.73 8.76 27.27
C SER A 243 -38.45 9.66 28.31
N THR A 244 -38.70 10.89 27.82
CA THR A 244 -39.86 11.80 27.99
C THR A 244 -39.75 13.13 28.77
N LEU A 245 -40.03 14.20 27.99
CA LEU A 245 -40.70 15.49 28.26
C LEU A 245 -39.91 16.58 29.03
N CYS A 246 -39.45 17.67 28.41
CA CYS A 246 -40.15 18.79 27.73
C CYS A 246 -40.93 19.71 28.68
N GLU A 247 -40.39 20.91 28.93
CA GLU A 247 -41.17 22.15 29.03
C GLU A 247 -40.42 23.25 28.27
N GLU A 248 -41.16 23.92 27.39
CA GLU A 248 -40.77 24.99 26.47
C GLU A 248 -40.79 26.36 27.15
N LEU A 249 -40.11 27.36 26.54
CA LEU A 249 -40.75 28.61 26.11
C LEU A 249 -39.91 29.29 25.01
N ASP A 250 -40.50 29.26 23.81
CA ASP A 250 -40.28 30.04 22.57
C ASP A 250 -40.19 31.57 22.85
N ARG A 251 -39.67 32.51 22.04
CA ARG A 251 -39.68 32.67 20.57
C ARG A 251 -38.93 33.98 20.21
N SER A 252 -38.16 34.00 19.11
CA SER A 252 -38.34 34.95 17.98
C SER A 252 -37.17 34.90 17.01
N GLU A 253 -37.51 34.67 15.74
CA GLU A 253 -36.64 34.66 14.57
C GLU A 253 -36.34 36.08 14.06
N GLY A 254 -35.26 36.23 13.29
CA GLY A 254 -35.08 37.34 12.37
C GLY A 254 -33.63 37.63 11.99
N GLU A 255 -33.16 37.05 10.88
CA GLU A 255 -32.12 37.63 10.01
C GLU A 255 -32.82 38.46 8.89
N PRO A 256 -32.17 39.32 8.05
CA PRO A 256 -30.73 39.61 7.88
C PRO A 256 -30.35 41.10 7.52
N LEU A 257 -29.06 41.32 7.20
CA LEU A 257 -28.45 42.28 6.22
C LEU A 257 -27.85 43.67 6.62
N ILE A 258 -26.58 43.86 6.18
CA ILE A 258 -25.86 45.07 5.64
C ILE A 258 -24.94 45.93 6.57
N ASP A 259 -23.63 45.75 6.34
CA ASP A 259 -22.55 46.70 5.95
C ASP A 259 -22.02 47.86 6.83
N ASN A 260 -20.68 47.99 6.74
CA ASN A 260 -19.75 49.11 6.92
C ASN A 260 -18.91 49.32 8.21
N SER A 261 -17.58 49.30 7.95
CA SER A 261 -16.50 50.20 8.45
C SER A 261 -15.87 50.01 9.86
N ILE A 262 -14.71 49.30 9.89
CA ILE A 262 -13.32 49.73 10.25
C ILE A 262 -13.17 50.94 11.24
N PRO A 263 -12.22 50.98 12.23
CA PRO A 263 -10.82 50.52 12.10
C PRO A 263 -10.12 49.83 13.29
N CYS A 264 -8.99 49.23 12.91
CA CYS A 264 -7.81 48.84 13.68
C CYS A 264 -7.37 49.86 14.76
N VAL A 265 -6.95 49.33 15.92
CA VAL A 265 -6.16 50.06 16.92
C VAL A 265 -5.06 49.16 17.45
N GLU A 266 -3.81 49.47 17.10
CA GLU A 266 -2.59 49.42 17.90
C GLU A 266 -1.54 50.29 17.16
N PRO A 267 -0.46 50.81 17.78
CA PRO A 267 -0.05 50.80 19.19
C PRO A 267 0.32 52.20 19.73
N ARG A 268 0.56 52.35 21.05
CA ARG A 268 1.16 53.58 21.64
C ARG A 268 2.41 53.25 22.48
N PRO A 269 3.48 54.09 22.46
CA PRO A 269 4.84 53.65 22.80
C PRO A 269 5.42 54.22 24.11
N THR A 270 6.42 53.47 24.62
CA THR A 270 7.70 53.84 25.28
C THR A 270 7.78 54.73 26.53
N LYS A 271 8.61 54.28 27.50
CA LYS A 271 9.47 55.14 28.33
C LYS A 271 10.96 54.82 28.10
N LYS A 272 11.72 55.91 27.96
CA LYS A 272 13.14 56.03 27.59
C LYS A 272 14.10 55.80 28.77
N SER A 273 15.35 55.48 28.44
CA SER A 273 16.53 56.19 28.99
C SER A 273 17.80 56.05 28.11
N LYS A 274 18.26 57.21 27.60
CA LYS A 274 19.63 57.70 27.24
C LYS A 274 20.62 56.73 26.54
N VAL A 275 21.06 56.93 25.28
CA VAL A 275 21.82 58.02 24.59
C VAL A 275 23.30 58.12 24.97
N GLU A 276 24.17 57.81 24.01
CA GLU A 276 25.35 58.57 23.47
C GLU A 276 25.82 57.82 22.19
N SER A 277 25.63 58.37 20.97
CA SER A 277 26.58 59.15 20.12
C SER A 277 27.81 58.31 19.68
N ASP A 278 28.12 58.08 18.40
CA ASP A 278 28.31 59.03 17.31
C ASP A 278 28.09 58.43 15.90
N GLU A 279 27.78 59.35 14.97
CA GLU A 279 27.84 59.35 13.51
C GLU A 279 29.24 58.95 12.94
N ILE A 280 29.53 58.57 11.68
CA ILE A 280 29.08 59.03 10.36
C ILE A 280 29.61 58.05 9.25
N ASP A 281 28.76 57.81 8.25
CA ASP A 281 28.97 57.68 6.79
C ASP A 281 30.16 56.98 6.08
N LYS A 282 29.75 56.11 5.12
CA LYS A 282 30.09 56.02 3.68
C LYS A 282 31.28 55.19 3.13
N HIS A 283 30.87 54.32 2.18
CA HIS A 283 31.41 53.99 0.85
C HIS A 283 32.80 53.36 0.68
N GLY A 284 32.86 52.37 -0.23
CA GLY A 284 33.97 52.25 -1.16
C GLY A 284 34.43 50.81 -1.47
N ALA A 285 34.42 50.48 -2.76
CA ALA A 285 34.79 49.20 -3.36
C ALA A 285 36.33 49.04 -3.59
N GLY A 286 36.75 47.82 -3.98
CA GLY A 286 38.05 47.52 -4.60
C GLY A 286 38.67 46.23 -4.02
N THR A 287 38.63 45.05 -4.66
CA THR A 287 39.29 44.57 -5.90
C THR A 287 40.73 44.04 -5.68
N LEU A 288 40.90 42.76 -6.05
CA LEU A 288 42.10 41.99 -6.45
C LEU A 288 43.30 41.82 -5.48
N ASN A 289 43.70 40.56 -5.25
CA ASN A 289 44.88 40.03 -5.96
C ASN A 289 45.00 38.50 -5.86
N THR A 290 45.38 37.94 -7.01
CA THR A 290 45.78 36.56 -7.28
C THR A 290 47.22 36.29 -6.84
N ASN A 291 47.56 35.05 -6.49
CA ASN A 291 48.54 34.22 -7.21
C ASN A 291 48.81 32.87 -6.50
N THR A 292 48.64 31.83 -7.31
CA THR A 292 49.26 30.48 -7.33
C THR A 292 50.77 30.52 -7.05
N GLU A 293 51.50 29.48 -6.62
CA GLU A 293 51.61 28.08 -7.08
C GLU A 293 52.73 27.41 -6.23
N SER A 294 52.70 26.09 -6.00
CA SER A 294 53.88 25.20 -6.21
C SER A 294 53.66 23.79 -5.65
N GLU A 295 54.12 22.80 -6.42
CA GLU A 295 53.89 21.35 -6.36
C GLU A 295 54.77 20.56 -5.38
N ASP A 296 54.32 19.32 -5.15
CA ASP A 296 54.91 18.09 -4.56
C ASP A 296 56.40 17.79 -4.87
N PRO A 297 57.16 16.89 -4.15
CA PRO A 297 56.79 15.47 -3.98
C PRO A 297 57.31 14.65 -2.76
N ASN A 298 56.66 13.49 -2.59
CA ASN A 298 57.03 12.20 -1.94
C ASN A 298 58.35 12.04 -1.14
N LEU A 299 58.25 11.44 0.06
CA LEU A 299 59.20 10.43 0.55
C LEU A 299 58.58 9.45 1.58
N SER A 300 58.99 8.19 1.45
CA SER A 300 58.66 6.99 2.21
C SER A 300 59.24 6.92 3.64
N ASN A 301 58.52 6.32 4.59
CA ASN A 301 58.89 5.07 5.30
C ASN A 301 57.98 4.81 6.50
N GLY A 302 57.65 3.53 6.71
CA GLY A 302 56.84 3.07 7.82
C GLY A 302 57.55 3.13 9.17
N LEU A 303 56.73 3.12 10.23
CA LEU A 303 57.01 2.59 11.57
C LEU A 303 55.71 2.69 12.37
N GLU A 304 55.34 1.59 13.03
CA GLU A 304 54.24 1.49 13.98
C GLU A 304 54.30 2.56 15.09
N PRO A 305 53.16 2.92 15.70
CA PRO A 305 53.19 3.38 17.08
C PRO A 305 52.30 2.53 18.00
N SER A 306 52.99 1.97 18.98
CA SER A 306 52.52 1.52 20.27
C SER A 306 51.62 2.54 20.99
N ASN A 307 50.67 2.00 21.75
CA ASN A 307 49.94 2.57 22.87
C ASN A 307 50.50 3.87 23.45
N ASN A 308 49.68 4.93 23.43
CA ASN A 308 49.65 5.86 24.55
C ASN A 308 48.24 6.38 24.78
N ALA A 309 47.79 6.17 26.02
CA ALA A 309 46.52 6.65 26.54
C ALA A 309 46.49 8.19 26.52
N SER A 310 45.44 8.75 25.94
CA SER A 310 45.12 10.17 26.12
C SER A 310 43.61 10.33 26.29
N SER A 311 43.23 10.51 27.56
CA SER A 311 42.20 11.44 28.01
C SER A 311 41.01 11.65 27.05
N CYS A 312 39.99 10.80 27.19
CA CYS A 312 38.64 11.06 26.71
C CYS A 312 38.14 12.38 27.32
N ARG A 313 38.27 13.48 26.57
CA ARG A 313 37.47 14.67 26.82
C ARG A 313 36.06 14.32 26.36
N THR A 314 35.21 14.11 27.35
CA THR A 314 33.76 14.05 27.20
C THR A 314 33.33 15.34 26.51
N ASP A 315 33.14 15.29 25.19
CA ASP A 315 32.47 16.36 24.47
C ASP A 315 31.05 16.44 25.03
N LEU A 316 30.88 17.48 25.85
CA LEU A 316 29.62 17.91 26.41
C LEU A 316 28.62 18.03 25.27
N ILE A 317 27.56 17.25 25.41
CA ILE A 317 26.35 17.26 24.59
C ILE A 317 25.84 18.70 24.56
N THR A 318 26.30 19.42 23.54
CA THR A 318 25.78 20.72 23.16
C THR A 318 24.62 20.39 22.24
N THR A 319 23.47 21.03 22.51
CA THR A 319 22.19 20.91 21.81
C THR A 319 22.34 20.46 20.36
N PRO A 320 21.67 19.36 19.92
CA PRO A 320 21.89 18.86 18.57
C PRO A 320 21.34 19.87 17.57
N HIS A 321 22.23 20.67 16.98
CA HIS A 321 21.94 21.30 15.71
C HIS A 321 21.46 20.17 14.79
N LEU A 322 20.26 20.36 14.22
CA LEU A 322 19.70 19.53 13.17
C LEU A 322 20.80 19.35 12.12
N ARG A 323 21.51 18.22 12.13
CA ARG A 323 22.48 17.87 11.11
C ARG A 323 21.77 18.02 9.76
N GLU A 324 22.41 18.67 8.80
CA GLU A 324 21.83 18.91 7.48
C GLU A 324 21.39 17.58 6.87
N LYS A 325 20.08 17.33 6.90
CA LYS A 325 19.49 16.11 6.33
C LYS A 325 19.48 16.27 4.82
N LYS A 326 19.70 15.17 4.09
CA LYS A 326 19.46 15.14 2.63
C LYS A 326 18.05 15.64 2.37
N ILE A 327 17.86 16.73 1.62
CA ILE A 327 16.51 17.24 1.34
C ILE A 327 15.97 16.54 0.08
N ILE A 328 14.72 16.07 0.14
CA ILE A 328 14.00 15.59 -1.04
C ILE A 328 13.05 16.67 -1.50
N ASP A 329 13.22 17.10 -2.75
CA ASP A 329 12.25 17.97 -3.40
C ASP A 329 11.07 17.15 -3.91
N PHE A 330 9.89 17.40 -3.32
CA PHE A 330 8.62 16.78 -3.73
C PHE A 330 7.87 17.61 -4.78
N ARG A 331 8.31 18.82 -5.11
CA ARG A 331 7.59 19.72 -6.01
C ARG A 331 7.39 19.11 -7.38
N GLU A 332 6.14 19.11 -7.84
CA GLU A 332 5.69 18.62 -9.16
C GLU A 332 6.02 17.14 -9.46
N LYS A 333 6.53 16.39 -8.50
CA LYS A 333 6.85 14.96 -8.69
C LYS A 333 5.61 14.10 -8.58
N LEU A 334 5.49 13.12 -9.47
CA LEU A 334 4.37 12.18 -9.46
C LEU A 334 4.57 11.11 -8.39
N TYR A 335 3.80 11.23 -7.31
CA TYR A 335 3.97 10.39 -6.12
C TYR A 335 2.91 9.28 -6.05
N LEU A 336 3.33 8.03 -6.23
CA LEU A 336 2.51 6.85 -5.95
C LEU A 336 2.33 6.65 -4.43
N ALA A 337 1.08 6.56 -4.00
CA ALA A 337 0.76 6.31 -2.59
C ALA A 337 1.25 4.93 -2.11
N PRO A 338 1.52 4.76 -0.81
CA PRO A 338 1.64 3.45 -0.19
C PRO A 338 0.26 2.77 -0.16
N LEU A 339 0.11 1.65 -0.88
CA LEU A 339 -1.16 0.98 -1.11
C LEU A 339 -1.13 -0.44 -0.54
N THR A 340 -1.70 -0.67 0.65
CA THR A 340 -1.72 -2.01 1.26
C THR A 340 -2.36 -3.06 0.33
N THR A 341 -1.80 -4.26 0.31
CA THR A 341 -2.13 -5.41 -0.55
C THR A 341 -1.66 -5.27 -1.99
N VAL A 342 -1.95 -4.15 -2.65
CA VAL A 342 -1.81 -3.99 -4.11
C VAL A 342 -0.60 -3.14 -4.52
N GLY A 343 -0.01 -2.36 -3.61
CA GLY A 343 1.20 -1.55 -3.81
C GLY A 343 2.51 -2.31 -3.66
N ASN A 344 2.48 -3.61 -3.98
CA ASN A 344 3.64 -4.49 -3.95
C ASN A 344 4.70 -4.05 -4.98
N LEU A 345 5.91 -4.60 -4.87
CA LEU A 345 7.03 -4.19 -5.70
C LEU A 345 6.73 -4.29 -7.22
N PRO A 346 6.14 -5.38 -7.75
CA PRO A 346 5.72 -5.44 -9.16
C PRO A 346 4.80 -4.29 -9.59
N PHE A 347 3.79 -3.95 -8.78
CA PHE A 347 2.90 -2.83 -9.10
C PHE A 347 3.62 -1.48 -9.10
N ARG A 348 4.55 -1.26 -8.16
CA ARG A 348 5.35 -0.03 -8.13
C ARG A 348 6.29 0.08 -9.32
N ARG A 349 6.90 -1.03 -9.75
CA ARG A 349 7.70 -1.09 -10.98
C ARG A 349 6.87 -0.73 -12.21
N LEU A 350 5.67 -1.29 -12.32
CA LEU A 350 4.73 -0.93 -13.38
C LEU A 350 4.43 0.58 -13.39
N CYS A 351 4.14 1.15 -12.22
CA CYS A 351 3.90 2.58 -12.10
C CYS A 351 5.13 3.42 -12.46
N LYS A 352 6.35 2.97 -12.12
CA LYS A 352 7.61 3.63 -12.54
C LYS A 352 7.75 3.63 -14.06
N THR A 353 7.52 2.49 -14.73
CA THR A 353 7.53 2.40 -16.20
C THR A 353 6.53 3.36 -16.84
N LEU A 354 5.36 3.54 -16.21
CA LEU A 354 4.31 4.44 -16.67
C LEU A 354 4.53 5.91 -16.23
N GLY A 355 5.64 6.22 -15.56
CA GLY A 355 6.07 7.59 -15.31
C GLY A 355 5.91 8.08 -13.87
N ALA A 356 5.64 7.23 -12.87
CA ALA A 356 5.75 7.65 -11.47
C ALA A 356 7.18 8.12 -11.16
N ASP A 357 7.34 9.18 -10.37
CA ASP A 357 8.66 9.69 -9.98
C ASP A 357 9.06 9.18 -8.59
N ILE A 358 8.10 9.17 -7.66
CA ILE A 358 8.28 8.73 -6.28
C ILE A 358 7.44 7.48 -6.03
N THR A 359 8.06 6.44 -5.47
CA THR A 359 7.37 5.25 -4.98
C THR A 359 7.54 5.10 -3.48
N CYS A 360 6.52 4.54 -2.83
CA CYS A 360 6.59 4.18 -1.42
C CYS A 360 6.09 2.76 -1.21
N GLY A 361 6.84 1.97 -0.44
CA GLY A 361 6.44 0.62 -0.07
C GLY A 361 5.12 0.58 0.70
N GLU A 362 4.50 -0.60 0.74
CA GLU A 362 3.30 -0.78 1.55
C GLU A 362 3.56 -0.49 3.03
N MET A 363 2.50 -0.19 3.77
CA MET A 363 2.58 0.07 5.21
C MET A 363 3.12 -1.15 5.97
N ALA A 364 4.31 -1.01 6.55
CA ALA A 364 4.94 -2.01 7.40
C ALA A 364 4.74 -1.71 8.90
N MET A 365 4.31 -2.69 9.68
CA MET A 365 4.12 -2.59 11.12
C MET A 365 5.46 -2.66 11.86
N CYS A 366 5.81 -1.60 12.59
CA CYS A 366 7.06 -1.52 13.36
C CYS A 366 7.31 -2.75 14.25
N THR A 367 6.27 -3.22 14.95
CA THR A 367 6.39 -4.38 15.85
C THR A 367 6.75 -5.67 15.13
N ASN A 368 6.29 -5.86 13.89
CA ASN A 368 6.55 -7.06 13.12
C ASN A 368 7.95 -7.02 12.48
N LEU A 369 8.41 -5.83 12.07
CA LEU A 369 9.79 -5.60 11.63
C LEU A 369 10.80 -5.88 12.75
N LEU A 370 10.56 -5.35 13.96
CA LEU A 370 11.41 -5.61 15.13
C LEU A 370 11.40 -7.07 15.57
N GLN A 371 10.38 -7.84 15.17
CA GLN A 371 10.29 -9.29 15.36
C GLN A 371 10.90 -10.08 14.19
N GLY A 372 11.57 -9.44 13.22
CA GLY A 372 12.18 -10.12 12.08
C GLY A 372 11.18 -10.95 11.26
N GLN A 373 9.91 -10.55 11.18
CA GLN A 373 8.90 -11.26 10.40
C GLN A 373 9.18 -11.08 8.90
N ALA A 374 9.43 -12.19 8.20
CA ALA A 374 9.83 -12.15 6.79
C ALA A 374 8.76 -11.54 5.87
N SER A 375 7.48 -11.77 6.15
CA SER A 375 6.37 -11.19 5.39
C SER A 375 6.31 -9.68 5.52
N GLU A 376 6.62 -9.14 6.70
CA GLU A 376 6.66 -7.69 6.93
C GLU A 376 7.89 -7.06 6.26
N TRP A 377 9.03 -7.75 6.35
CA TRP A 377 10.27 -7.27 5.74
C TRP A 377 10.18 -7.25 4.20
N ALA A 378 9.38 -8.14 3.61
CA ALA A 378 9.14 -8.14 2.17
C ALA A 378 8.52 -6.81 1.67
N LEU A 379 7.85 -6.06 2.53
CA LEU A 379 7.27 -4.74 2.18
C LEU A 379 8.34 -3.65 2.01
N LEU A 380 9.56 -3.88 2.52
CA LEU A 380 10.70 -2.95 2.44
C LEU A 380 11.56 -3.12 1.18
N ARG A 381 11.21 -4.10 0.33
CA ARG A 381 11.95 -4.40 -0.90
C ARG A 381 11.91 -3.24 -1.87
N ARG A 382 13.06 -2.95 -2.48
CA ARG A 382 13.26 -1.93 -3.51
C ARG A 382 13.82 -2.58 -4.77
N HIS A 383 13.36 -2.14 -5.93
CA HIS A 383 13.97 -2.47 -7.22
C HIS A 383 14.87 -1.33 -7.70
N SER A 384 15.91 -1.63 -8.48
CA SER A 384 16.87 -0.66 -9.02
C SER A 384 16.23 0.43 -9.87
N SER A 385 15.07 0.18 -10.48
CA SER A 385 14.31 1.16 -11.26
C SER A 385 13.56 2.20 -10.40
N GLU A 386 13.54 2.06 -9.08
CA GLU A 386 12.91 3.03 -8.18
C GLU A 386 13.95 4.10 -7.79
N ASP A 387 13.99 5.23 -8.50
CA ASP A 387 14.99 6.29 -8.29
C ASP A 387 14.83 6.97 -6.92
N LEU A 388 13.58 7.24 -6.52
CA LEU A 388 13.23 7.86 -5.25
C LEU A 388 12.22 6.97 -4.50
N PHE A 389 12.74 6.18 -3.58
CA PHE A 389 11.97 5.15 -2.87
C PHE A 389 11.90 5.43 -1.37
N GLY A 390 10.69 5.45 -0.82
CA GLY A 390 10.45 5.50 0.61
C GLY A 390 9.84 4.23 1.18
N VAL A 391 10.04 4.00 2.47
CA VAL A 391 9.32 2.95 3.21
C VAL A 391 8.35 3.57 4.20
N GLN A 392 7.10 3.11 4.18
CA GLN A 392 6.10 3.56 5.14
C GLN A 392 6.05 2.60 6.34
N ILE A 393 6.30 3.13 7.54
CA ILE A 393 6.20 2.39 8.80
C ILE A 393 4.99 2.84 9.63
N CYS A 394 4.44 1.93 10.42
CA CYS A 394 3.30 2.21 11.30
C CYS A 394 3.57 1.69 12.72
N GLY A 395 3.56 2.60 13.69
CA GLY A 395 3.79 2.31 15.11
C GLY A 395 3.02 3.27 16.02
N ALA A 396 2.78 2.84 17.26
CA ALA A 396 2.00 3.59 18.24
C ALA A 396 2.85 4.35 19.26
N TYR A 397 4.12 3.97 19.43
CA TYR A 397 4.95 4.45 20.54
C TYR A 397 6.33 4.92 20.05
N PRO A 398 6.88 5.99 20.65
CA PRO A 398 8.16 6.57 20.24
C PRO A 398 9.32 5.56 20.23
N ASP A 399 9.43 4.72 21.26
CA ASP A 399 10.50 3.73 21.40
C ASP A 399 10.49 2.70 20.25
N THR A 400 9.29 2.25 19.89
CA THR A 400 9.05 1.25 18.87
C THR A 400 9.33 1.83 17.49
N VAL A 401 8.90 3.08 17.24
CA VAL A 401 9.16 3.76 15.97
C VAL A 401 10.65 4.09 15.84
N ALA A 402 11.29 4.67 16.85
CA ALA A 402 12.71 5.03 16.83
C ALA A 402 13.62 3.80 16.57
N ARG A 403 13.39 2.67 17.26
CA ARG A 403 14.13 1.42 16.98
C ARG A 403 13.89 0.91 15.56
N THR A 404 12.68 1.04 15.03
CA THR A 404 12.38 0.62 13.66
C THR A 404 13.07 1.52 12.64
N VAL A 405 13.11 2.84 12.89
CA VAL A 405 13.83 3.80 12.05
C VAL A 405 15.31 3.47 12.04
N GLU A 406 15.94 3.21 13.20
CA GLU A 406 17.34 2.78 13.26
C GLU A 406 17.58 1.48 12.49
N LEU A 407 16.68 0.50 12.63
CA LEU A 407 16.77 -0.77 11.90
C LEU A 407 16.73 -0.58 10.39
N VAL A 408 15.77 0.21 9.90
CA VAL A 408 15.65 0.54 8.48
C VAL A 408 16.86 1.34 8.02
N ASP A 409 17.37 2.25 8.84
CA ASP A 409 18.52 3.08 8.49
C ASP A 409 19.78 2.25 8.27
N ASN A 410 20.01 1.26 9.14
CA ASN A 410 21.18 0.38 9.11
C ASN A 410 21.10 -0.71 8.05
N GLU A 411 19.91 -1.29 7.83
CA GLU A 411 19.77 -2.54 7.06
C GLU A 411 19.12 -2.35 5.68
N CYS A 412 18.59 -1.15 5.38
CA CYS A 412 17.88 -0.88 4.12
C CYS A 412 18.43 0.37 3.42
N SER A 413 18.48 0.29 2.08
CA SER A 413 18.67 1.42 1.19
C SER A 413 17.31 2.04 0.84
N VAL A 414 17.04 3.20 1.40
CA VAL A 414 15.82 4.00 1.21
C VAL A 414 16.19 5.47 1.15
N ASP A 415 15.42 6.26 0.40
CA ASP A 415 15.63 7.70 0.27
C ASP A 415 14.90 8.48 1.36
N PHE A 416 13.77 7.97 1.85
CA PHE A 416 13.04 8.54 2.99
C PHE A 416 12.28 7.48 3.78
N ILE A 417 11.87 7.84 4.99
CA ILE A 417 11.03 7.01 5.86
C ILE A 417 9.73 7.78 6.13
N ASP A 418 8.59 7.18 5.80
CA ASP A 418 7.27 7.76 6.04
C ASP A 418 6.63 7.13 7.28
N ILE A 419 6.10 7.95 8.20
CA ILE A 419 5.33 7.46 9.34
C ILE A 419 3.84 7.55 9.03
N ASN A 420 3.18 6.40 9.00
CA ASN A 420 1.74 6.33 8.83
C ASN A 420 1.01 6.78 10.10
N MET A 421 0.29 7.89 9.99
CA MET A 421 -0.60 8.45 11.01
C MET A 421 -2.03 8.63 10.46
N GLY A 422 -2.37 7.89 9.39
CA GLY A 422 -3.61 8.08 8.64
C GLY A 422 -4.41 6.80 8.39
N CYS A 423 -3.85 5.62 8.64
CA CYS A 423 -4.53 4.35 8.41
C CYS A 423 -5.81 4.24 9.28
N PRO A 424 -6.98 3.98 8.68
CA PRO A 424 -8.25 3.89 9.40
C PRO A 424 -8.60 2.46 9.85
N ILE A 425 -7.77 1.46 9.52
CA ILE A 425 -8.04 0.04 9.80
C ILE A 425 -8.15 -0.17 11.30
N ASP A 426 -9.22 -0.84 11.74
CA ASP A 426 -9.57 -0.95 13.15
C ASP A 426 -8.50 -1.71 13.94
N ILE A 427 -7.89 -2.74 13.38
CA ILE A 427 -6.77 -3.48 14.01
C ILE A 427 -5.56 -2.55 14.28
N VAL A 428 -5.32 -1.56 13.42
CA VAL A 428 -4.22 -0.58 13.59
C VAL A 428 -4.61 0.48 14.61
N VAL A 429 -5.83 1.00 14.50
CA VAL A 429 -6.40 2.01 15.41
C VAL A 429 -6.50 1.51 16.84
N ASN A 430 -6.97 0.27 17.04
CA ASN A 430 -7.11 -0.36 18.35
C ASN A 430 -5.76 -0.56 19.05
N LYS A 431 -4.66 -0.65 18.29
CA LYS A 431 -3.28 -0.66 18.84
C LYS A 431 -2.76 0.75 19.17
N GLY A 432 -3.54 1.80 18.93
CA GLY A 432 -3.13 3.18 19.15
C GLY A 432 -2.18 3.74 18.08
N ALA A 433 -2.14 3.13 16.89
CA ALA A 433 -1.37 3.60 15.74
C ALA A 433 -2.29 4.16 14.63
N GLY A 434 -1.70 4.55 13.50
CA GLY A 434 -2.45 5.08 12.34
C GLY A 434 -3.24 6.34 12.70
N SER A 435 -4.47 6.46 12.18
CA SER A 435 -5.31 7.65 12.39
C SER A 435 -5.65 7.96 13.85
N SER A 436 -5.52 6.99 14.77
CA SER A 436 -5.72 7.22 16.22
C SER A 436 -4.70 8.20 16.81
N LEU A 437 -3.53 8.39 16.18
CA LEU A 437 -2.54 9.35 16.62
C LEU A 437 -3.04 10.80 16.55
N LEU A 438 -4.00 11.09 15.66
CA LEU A 438 -4.62 12.42 15.55
C LEU A 438 -5.44 12.83 16.78
N THR A 439 -5.73 11.89 17.69
CA THR A 439 -6.33 12.22 19.00
C THR A 439 -5.30 12.44 20.10
N LYS A 440 -3.99 12.29 19.79
CA LYS A 440 -2.89 12.31 20.75
C LYS A 440 -1.70 13.15 20.24
N PRO A 441 -1.81 14.49 20.13
CA PRO A 441 -0.74 15.35 19.57
C PRO A 441 0.61 15.18 20.27
N MET A 442 0.63 15.10 21.62
CA MET A 442 1.87 14.87 22.37
C MET A 442 2.56 13.54 22.03
N ARG A 443 1.78 12.52 21.65
CA ARG A 443 2.33 11.24 21.19
C ARG A 443 2.92 11.36 19.79
N ILE A 444 2.28 12.13 18.89
CA ILE A 444 2.84 12.45 17.58
C ILE A 444 4.19 13.16 17.78
N LYS A 445 4.22 14.21 18.60
CA LYS A 445 5.44 14.95 18.95
C LYS A 445 6.57 14.01 19.35
N SER A 446 6.34 13.18 20.36
CA SER A 446 7.37 12.24 20.84
C SER A 446 7.79 11.23 19.76
N ILE A 447 6.88 10.75 18.91
CA ILE A 447 7.20 9.83 17.82
C ILE A 447 8.09 10.51 16.77
N VAL A 448 7.69 11.69 16.28
CA VAL A 448 8.41 12.40 15.21
C VAL A 448 9.78 12.84 15.72
N GLN A 449 9.87 13.41 16.93
CA GLN A 449 11.15 13.83 17.53
C GLN A 449 12.09 12.65 17.80
N ALA A 450 11.57 11.50 18.24
CA ALA A 450 12.41 10.33 18.48
C ALA A 450 12.89 9.68 17.18
N ALA A 451 12.05 9.66 16.13
CA ALA A 451 12.41 9.13 14.83
C ALA A 451 13.39 10.04 14.08
N SER A 452 13.14 11.35 14.09
CA SER A 452 13.86 12.32 13.27
C SER A 452 15.32 12.50 13.68
N THR A 453 15.70 12.18 14.92
CA THR A 453 17.08 12.29 15.41
C THR A 453 17.89 11.00 15.26
N VAL A 454 17.24 9.90 14.91
CA VAL A 454 17.88 8.57 14.82
C VAL A 454 18.40 8.27 13.41
N THR A 455 17.91 8.99 12.40
CA THR A 455 18.32 8.85 11.00
C THR A 455 18.64 10.21 10.37
N GLU A 456 19.54 10.19 9.40
CA GLU A 456 19.87 11.35 8.55
C GLU A 456 18.96 11.43 7.31
N LYS A 457 18.24 10.34 7.01
CA LYS A 457 17.27 10.28 5.91
C LYS A 457 16.05 11.14 6.24
N PRO A 458 15.44 11.84 5.26
CA PRO A 458 14.17 12.52 5.41
C PRO A 458 13.11 11.67 6.09
N LEU A 459 12.51 12.25 7.13
CA LEU A 459 11.31 11.73 7.73
C LEU A 459 10.10 12.45 7.13
N THR A 460 9.10 11.70 6.68
CA THR A 460 7.82 12.23 6.24
C THR A 460 6.70 11.66 7.08
N VAL A 461 5.55 12.32 7.13
CA VAL A 461 4.37 11.80 7.83
C VAL A 461 3.14 11.84 6.94
N LYS A 462 2.30 10.81 7.04
CA LYS A 462 1.02 10.76 6.33
C LYS A 462 -0.15 10.77 7.29
N VAL A 463 -0.97 11.82 7.22
CA VAL A 463 -2.13 12.03 8.09
C VAL A 463 -3.45 12.03 7.31
N ARG A 464 -4.55 12.02 8.06
CA ARG A 464 -5.90 12.37 7.63
C ARG A 464 -6.27 13.74 8.18
N THR A 465 -7.37 14.33 7.74
CA THR A 465 -7.84 15.62 8.29
C THR A 465 -8.07 15.55 9.80
N ALA A 466 -8.65 14.43 10.26
CA ALA A 466 -8.94 14.13 11.66
C ALA A 466 -9.29 12.66 11.90
N PHE A 467 -9.50 12.29 13.17
CA PHE A 467 -10.12 11.03 13.55
C PHE A 467 -11.65 11.06 13.40
N PHE A 468 -12.29 12.10 13.92
CA PHE A 468 -13.75 12.28 13.85
C PHE A 468 -14.14 13.22 12.71
N GLU A 469 -15.26 12.95 12.05
CA GLU A 469 -15.86 13.88 11.09
C GLU A 469 -16.25 15.21 11.79
N GLY A 470 -16.07 16.33 11.10
CA GLY A 470 -16.33 17.67 11.64
C GLY A 470 -15.33 18.17 12.69
N ARG A 471 -14.31 17.38 13.05
CA ARG A 471 -13.28 17.76 14.05
C ARG A 471 -11.88 17.77 13.46
N ASN A 472 -11.74 18.46 12.33
CA ASN A 472 -10.48 18.68 11.63
C ASN A 472 -9.38 19.18 12.58
N ARG A 473 -8.15 18.66 12.42
CA ARG A 473 -7.00 18.94 13.32
C ARG A 473 -5.65 18.98 12.62
N ALA A 474 -5.51 18.42 11.42
CA ALA A 474 -4.24 18.42 10.70
C ALA A 474 -3.64 19.83 10.52
N ASP A 475 -4.48 20.85 10.37
CA ASP A 475 -4.09 22.25 10.21
C ASP A 475 -3.47 22.85 11.48
N SER A 476 -3.86 22.36 12.66
CA SER A 476 -3.35 22.85 13.94
C SER A 476 -2.00 22.25 14.31
N ILE A 477 -1.56 21.17 13.63
CA ILE A 477 -0.30 20.47 13.92
C ILE A 477 0.70 20.53 12.77
N VAL A 478 0.34 21.17 11.64
CA VAL A 478 1.18 21.17 10.43
C VAL A 478 2.51 21.88 10.65
N SER A 479 2.52 23.04 11.32
CA SER A 479 3.75 23.75 11.67
C SER A 479 4.58 22.95 12.67
N ASP A 480 3.93 22.43 13.71
CA ASP A 480 4.58 21.61 14.73
C ASP A 480 5.28 20.37 14.14
N ILE A 481 4.70 19.74 13.13
CA ILE A 481 5.28 18.56 12.46
C ILE A 481 6.66 18.87 11.86
N TYR A 482 6.83 20.08 11.30
CA TYR A 482 8.14 20.53 10.83
C TYR A 482 9.11 20.73 11.99
N ASP A 483 8.68 21.42 13.05
CA ASP A 483 9.51 21.67 14.24
C ASP A 483 9.93 20.38 14.97
N TRP A 484 9.12 19.32 14.86
CA TRP A 484 9.44 18.00 15.40
C TRP A 484 10.45 17.23 14.53
N GLY A 485 10.72 17.70 13.31
CA GLY A 485 11.79 17.23 12.43
C GLY A 485 11.34 16.44 11.21
N ALA A 486 10.06 16.51 10.82
CA ALA A 486 9.60 15.99 9.54
C ALA A 486 9.85 17.00 8.40
N SER A 487 10.20 16.48 7.23
CA SER A 487 10.52 17.24 6.02
C SER A 487 9.35 17.38 5.04
N ALA A 488 8.35 16.49 5.16
CA ALA A 488 7.13 16.56 4.38
C ALA A 488 5.94 16.00 5.16
N ILE A 489 4.76 16.50 4.85
CA ILE A 489 3.47 16.02 5.35
C ILE A 489 2.55 15.71 4.17
N THR A 490 2.02 14.49 4.13
CA THR A 490 0.92 14.15 3.23
C THR A 490 -0.41 14.22 3.98
N VAL A 491 -1.34 15.06 3.51
CA VAL A 491 -2.68 15.21 4.10
C VAL A 491 -3.71 14.52 3.20
N HIS A 492 -4.32 13.45 3.71
CA HIS A 492 -5.49 12.87 3.07
C HIS A 492 -6.74 13.68 3.46
N GLY A 493 -7.45 14.23 2.47
CA GLY A 493 -8.63 15.12 2.63
C GLY A 493 -9.89 14.46 3.17
N ARG A 494 -9.77 13.43 4.01
CA ARG A 494 -10.91 12.82 4.70
C ARG A 494 -10.53 12.50 6.14
N SER A 495 -11.50 12.51 7.03
CA SER A 495 -11.34 11.99 8.38
C SER A 495 -11.21 10.45 8.36
N ARG A 496 -10.87 9.84 9.50
CA ARG A 496 -10.94 8.38 9.65
C ARG A 496 -12.39 7.89 9.45
N GLN A 497 -13.36 8.51 10.13
CA GLN A 497 -14.76 8.08 10.12
C GLN A 497 -15.37 8.08 8.72
N GLN A 498 -15.01 9.08 7.90
CA GLN A 498 -15.48 9.17 6.52
C GLN A 498 -14.99 8.01 5.65
N ARG A 499 -13.85 7.37 5.97
CA ARG A 499 -13.22 6.35 5.11
C ARG A 499 -13.19 6.77 3.63
N TYR A 500 -14.12 6.25 2.83
CA TYR A 500 -14.35 6.60 1.41
C TYR A 500 -15.80 7.03 1.09
N SER A 501 -16.64 7.28 2.10
CA SER A 501 -18.07 7.61 1.92
C SER A 501 -18.34 9.04 1.44
N LYS A 502 -17.36 9.94 1.57
CA LYS A 502 -17.42 11.35 1.14
C LYS A 502 -16.35 11.65 0.11
N LEU A 503 -16.43 12.80 -0.56
CA LEU A 503 -15.33 13.32 -1.37
C LEU A 503 -14.18 13.80 -0.47
N ALA A 504 -12.97 13.87 -1.02
CA ALA A 504 -11.85 14.50 -0.34
C ALA A 504 -12.04 16.03 -0.29
N ASP A 505 -11.93 16.58 0.91
CA ASP A 505 -11.94 18.01 1.20
C ASP A 505 -10.57 18.62 0.87
N TRP A 506 -10.46 19.16 -0.34
CA TRP A 506 -9.23 19.81 -0.82
C TRP A 506 -9.07 21.23 -0.31
N ASP A 507 -10.16 21.94 -0.01
CA ASP A 507 -10.10 23.28 0.55
C ASP A 507 -9.42 23.24 1.92
N TYR A 508 -9.72 22.23 2.73
CA TYR A 508 -9.01 21.99 3.99
C TYR A 508 -7.54 21.58 3.79
N ILE A 509 -7.20 20.84 2.73
CA ILE A 509 -5.79 20.55 2.40
C ILE A 509 -5.06 21.85 2.08
N TYR A 510 -5.66 22.76 1.30
CA TYR A 510 -5.08 24.07 1.00
C TYR A 510 -4.91 24.91 2.27
N GLN A 511 -5.87 24.86 3.20
CA GLN A 511 -5.74 25.51 4.51
C GLN A 511 -4.54 24.95 5.30
N CYS A 512 -4.34 23.63 5.32
CA CYS A 512 -3.14 23.03 5.93
C CYS A 512 -1.85 23.52 5.24
N ALA A 513 -1.84 23.59 3.90
CA ALA A 513 -0.69 24.05 3.14
C ALA A 513 -0.34 25.52 3.42
N GLN A 514 -1.35 26.39 3.54
CA GLN A 514 -1.17 27.80 3.87
C GLN A 514 -0.53 28.01 5.25
N LYS A 515 -0.89 27.17 6.23
CA LYS A 515 -0.33 27.21 7.59
C LYS A 515 1.04 26.55 7.72
N ALA A 516 1.50 25.83 6.69
CA ALA A 516 2.80 25.18 6.73
C ALA A 516 3.95 26.19 6.55
N PRO A 517 5.08 26.01 7.25
CA PRO A 517 6.30 26.76 6.98
C PRO A 517 6.82 26.41 5.58
N ASP A 518 7.54 27.34 4.94
CA ASP A 518 7.92 27.23 3.53
C ASP A 518 8.87 26.05 3.25
N GLN A 519 9.61 25.60 4.27
CA GLN A 519 10.53 24.47 4.18
C GLN A 519 9.82 23.10 4.28
N LEU A 520 8.57 23.05 4.75
CA LEU A 520 7.82 21.81 4.87
C LEU A 520 7.05 21.54 3.58
N HIS A 521 7.40 20.45 2.89
CA HIS A 521 6.64 20.03 1.71
C HIS A 521 5.25 19.51 2.11
N VAL A 522 4.19 20.13 1.59
CA VAL A 522 2.82 19.66 1.78
C VAL A 522 2.35 18.93 0.53
N VAL A 523 2.00 17.65 0.71
CA VAL A 523 1.49 16.77 -0.34
C VAL A 523 0.00 16.52 -0.14
N GLY A 524 -0.82 16.89 -1.13
CA GLY A 524 -2.26 16.64 -1.11
C GLY A 524 -2.59 15.20 -1.47
N ASN A 525 -3.62 14.61 -0.86
CA ASN A 525 -4.05 13.25 -1.18
C ASN A 525 -5.56 13.08 -1.08
N GLY A 526 -6.15 12.50 -2.14
CA GLY A 526 -7.56 12.16 -2.19
C GLY A 526 -8.17 12.48 -3.55
N ASP A 527 -8.82 11.49 -4.14
CA ASP A 527 -9.68 11.66 -5.33
C ASP A 527 -9.02 12.28 -6.57
N VAL A 528 -7.72 12.07 -6.74
CA VAL A 528 -7.01 12.37 -8.00
C VAL A 528 -7.17 11.18 -8.94
N PHE A 529 -8.01 11.33 -9.97
CA PHE A 529 -8.35 10.27 -10.93
C PHE A 529 -8.03 10.63 -12.38
N SER A 530 -7.46 11.80 -12.64
CA SER A 530 -7.08 12.26 -13.98
C SER A 530 -5.96 13.29 -13.91
N PHE A 531 -5.30 13.55 -15.04
CA PHE A 531 -4.33 14.65 -15.12
C PHE A 531 -4.97 16.02 -14.83
N THR A 532 -6.24 16.22 -15.23
CA THR A 532 -6.98 17.45 -14.91
C THR A 532 -7.21 17.62 -13.42
N ASP A 533 -7.47 16.54 -12.67
CA ASP A 533 -7.58 16.60 -11.21
C ASP A 533 -6.22 16.97 -10.59
N TRP A 534 -5.14 16.35 -11.05
CA TRP A 534 -3.79 16.63 -10.57
C TRP A 534 -3.42 18.11 -10.81
N ASN A 535 -3.60 18.60 -12.04
CA ASN A 535 -3.34 20.00 -12.40
C ASN A 535 -4.18 20.97 -11.57
N LYS A 536 -5.48 20.69 -11.40
CA LYS A 536 -6.38 21.51 -10.59
C LYS A 536 -5.86 21.66 -9.16
N HIS A 537 -5.37 20.57 -8.57
CA HIS A 537 -4.94 20.57 -7.17
C HIS A 537 -3.54 21.16 -6.95
N VAL A 538 -2.61 20.92 -7.87
CA VAL A 538 -1.28 21.54 -7.82
C VAL A 538 -1.35 23.04 -8.10
N SER A 539 -2.17 23.48 -9.05
CA SER A 539 -2.37 24.91 -9.32
C SER A 539 -3.31 25.62 -8.33
N GLY A 540 -4.15 24.87 -7.60
CA GLY A 540 -5.14 25.43 -6.67
C GLY A 540 -4.54 26.11 -5.43
N CYS A 541 -3.29 25.79 -5.07
CA CYS A 541 -2.58 26.45 -3.99
C CYS A 541 -1.07 26.37 -4.20
N SER A 542 -0.38 27.51 -4.26
CA SER A 542 1.07 27.60 -4.52
C SER A 542 1.96 26.90 -3.47
N LYS A 543 1.42 26.64 -2.26
CA LYS A 543 2.13 25.91 -1.20
C LYS A 543 1.97 24.38 -1.29
N ILE A 544 1.13 23.87 -2.19
CA ILE A 544 1.06 22.43 -2.47
C ILE A 544 2.26 22.05 -3.31
N SER A 545 3.09 21.14 -2.80
CA SER A 545 4.27 20.65 -3.54
C SER A 545 3.84 19.70 -4.65
N THR A 546 2.97 18.74 -4.37
CA THR A 546 2.44 17.80 -5.36
C THR A 546 1.20 17.07 -4.81
N CYS A 547 0.61 16.20 -5.63
CA CYS A 547 -0.43 15.27 -5.24
C CYS A 547 0.09 13.83 -5.15
N MET A 548 -0.26 13.14 -4.07
CA MET A 548 -0.10 11.70 -3.95
C MET A 548 -1.29 10.98 -4.59
N ILE A 549 -1.02 10.12 -5.57
CA ILE A 549 -2.01 9.37 -6.35
C ILE A 549 -2.17 7.96 -5.75
N ALA A 550 -3.41 7.63 -5.34
CA ALA A 550 -3.74 6.37 -4.70
C ALA A 550 -4.65 5.48 -5.57
N ARG A 551 -5.96 5.49 -5.33
CA ARG A 551 -6.93 4.68 -6.10
C ARG A 551 -6.92 4.99 -7.60
N GLY A 552 -6.57 6.22 -8.00
CA GLY A 552 -6.37 6.57 -9.41
C GLY A 552 -5.36 5.66 -10.10
N ALA A 553 -4.22 5.40 -9.46
CA ALA A 553 -3.20 4.50 -10.00
C ALA A 553 -3.68 3.03 -10.04
N LEU A 554 -4.44 2.58 -9.04
CA LEU A 554 -5.01 1.21 -9.04
C LEU A 554 -6.04 0.99 -10.15
N ILE A 555 -6.82 2.01 -10.48
CA ILE A 555 -7.85 1.94 -11.53
C ILE A 555 -7.20 2.08 -12.90
N LYS A 556 -6.24 2.99 -13.05
CA LYS A 556 -5.48 3.20 -14.28
C LYS A 556 -4.04 3.64 -13.98
N PRO A 557 -3.06 2.72 -13.96
CA PRO A 557 -1.69 3.08 -13.58
C PRO A 557 -1.02 4.05 -14.57
N TRP A 558 -1.52 4.14 -15.81
CA TRP A 558 -1.08 5.13 -16.80
C TRP A 558 -1.55 6.56 -16.49
N ILE A 559 -2.24 6.82 -15.37
CA ILE A 559 -2.51 8.18 -14.90
C ILE A 559 -1.22 9.02 -14.77
N PHE A 560 -0.10 8.38 -14.45
CA PHE A 560 1.20 9.06 -14.42
C PHE A 560 1.62 9.54 -15.81
N THR A 561 1.41 8.69 -16.84
CA THR A 561 1.63 9.05 -18.24
C THR A 561 0.70 10.16 -18.69
N GLU A 562 -0.58 10.11 -18.32
CA GLU A 562 -1.54 11.17 -18.61
C GLU A 562 -1.10 12.52 -18.02
N VAL A 563 -0.53 12.53 -16.81
CA VAL A 563 -0.03 13.77 -16.19
C VAL A 563 1.22 14.27 -16.90
N LYS A 564 2.15 13.39 -17.28
CA LYS A 564 3.36 13.80 -18.04
C LYS A 564 3.01 14.32 -19.44
N GLU A 565 2.02 13.74 -20.09
CA GLU A 565 1.61 14.09 -21.45
C GLU A 565 0.46 15.10 -21.52
N GLN A 566 -0.11 15.50 -20.38
CA GLN A 566 -1.19 16.47 -20.29
C GLN A 566 -2.41 16.11 -21.15
N ARG A 567 -2.76 14.82 -21.22
CA ARG A 567 -3.91 14.33 -22.01
C ARG A 567 -4.57 13.12 -21.39
N HIS A 568 -5.86 12.92 -21.70
CA HIS A 568 -6.53 11.67 -21.40
C HIS A 568 -6.07 10.57 -22.37
N TRP A 569 -5.74 9.41 -21.82
CA TRP A 569 -5.34 8.25 -22.61
C TRP A 569 -6.56 7.34 -22.85
N ASP A 570 -6.97 7.23 -24.11
CA ASP A 570 -7.94 6.23 -24.57
C ASP A 570 -7.22 5.04 -25.19
N ILE A 571 -6.54 4.26 -24.35
CA ILE A 571 -5.79 3.08 -24.81
C ILE A 571 -6.71 1.91 -25.15
N THR A 572 -6.27 1.13 -26.13
CA THR A 572 -6.96 -0.07 -26.62
C THR A 572 -6.97 -1.19 -25.57
N SER A 573 -7.81 -2.20 -25.80
CA SER A 573 -7.82 -3.42 -24.98
C SER A 573 -6.46 -4.14 -24.98
N GLY A 574 -5.80 -4.22 -26.14
CA GLY A 574 -4.49 -4.85 -26.30
C GLY A 574 -3.37 -4.13 -25.54
N GLU A 575 -3.34 -2.79 -25.59
CA GLU A 575 -2.39 -2.00 -24.81
C GLU A 575 -2.60 -2.21 -23.30
N ARG A 576 -3.86 -2.21 -22.83
CA ARG A 576 -4.18 -2.51 -21.42
C ARG A 576 -3.79 -3.92 -21.02
N PHE A 577 -3.98 -4.90 -21.90
CA PHE A 577 -3.56 -6.27 -21.64
C PHE A 577 -2.04 -6.42 -21.59
N ASN A 578 -1.28 -5.65 -22.40
CA ASN A 578 0.17 -5.61 -22.30
C ASN A 578 0.65 -5.03 -20.96
N ILE A 579 -0.04 -4.02 -20.40
CA ILE A 579 0.24 -3.53 -19.04
C ILE A 579 0.04 -4.64 -17.99
N LEU A 580 -0.97 -5.52 -18.16
CA LEU A 580 -1.14 -6.69 -17.29
C LEU A 580 0.00 -7.72 -17.46
N LYS A 581 0.50 -7.91 -18.70
CA LYS A 581 1.68 -8.75 -18.96
C LYS A 581 2.92 -8.21 -18.27
N ASP A 582 3.14 -6.90 -18.29
CA ASP A 582 4.27 -6.26 -17.60
C ASP A 582 4.20 -6.52 -16.09
N PHE A 583 3.03 -6.35 -15.48
CA PHE A 583 2.82 -6.70 -14.07
C PHE A 583 3.14 -8.17 -13.78
N VAL A 584 2.68 -9.09 -14.65
CA VAL A 584 2.95 -10.52 -14.52
C VAL A 584 4.45 -10.82 -14.64
N SER A 585 5.15 -10.21 -15.60
CA SER A 585 6.60 -10.37 -15.74
C SER A 585 7.33 -9.93 -14.47
N PHE A 586 7.02 -8.73 -13.97
CA PHE A 586 7.61 -8.21 -12.73
C PHE A 586 7.24 -9.07 -11.51
N GLY A 587 6.03 -9.64 -11.48
CA GLY A 587 5.59 -10.56 -10.45
C GLY A 587 6.36 -11.87 -10.43
N LEU A 588 6.61 -12.45 -11.60
CA LEU A 588 7.39 -13.69 -11.74
C LEU A 588 8.86 -13.48 -11.42
N GLU A 589 9.44 -12.32 -11.76
CA GLU A 589 10.78 -11.92 -11.33
C GLU A 589 10.88 -11.82 -9.79
N HIS A 590 9.84 -11.26 -9.16
CA HIS A 590 9.84 -10.97 -7.72
C HIS A 590 9.47 -12.18 -6.84
N TRP A 591 8.39 -12.88 -7.16
CA TRP A 591 7.86 -14.01 -6.37
C TRP A 591 8.34 -15.37 -6.87
N GLY A 592 8.70 -15.45 -8.14
CA GLY A 592 9.28 -16.63 -8.77
C GLY A 592 8.51 -17.17 -9.96
N SER A 593 9.22 -17.96 -10.75
CA SER A 593 8.65 -18.68 -11.90
C SER A 593 8.25 -20.11 -11.57
N ASP A 594 8.38 -20.57 -10.33
CA ASP A 594 7.82 -21.85 -9.89
C ASP A 594 6.31 -21.76 -9.65
N SER A 595 5.64 -22.90 -9.44
CA SER A 595 4.18 -22.91 -9.23
C SER A 595 3.74 -21.98 -8.09
N LYS A 596 4.54 -21.86 -7.03
CA LYS A 596 4.22 -20.96 -5.92
C LYS A 596 4.32 -19.48 -6.33
N GLY A 597 5.38 -19.10 -7.04
CA GLY A 597 5.55 -17.75 -7.55
C GLY A 597 4.48 -17.36 -8.57
N VAL A 598 4.11 -18.29 -9.46
CA VAL A 598 3.00 -18.13 -10.40
C VAL A 598 1.68 -17.86 -9.67
N GLU A 599 1.31 -18.68 -8.68
CA GLU A 599 0.05 -18.47 -7.95
C GLU A 599 0.07 -17.24 -7.05
N THR A 600 1.24 -16.86 -6.53
CA THR A 600 1.40 -15.59 -5.81
C THR A 600 1.19 -14.41 -6.75
N THR A 601 1.78 -14.45 -7.95
CA THR A 601 1.58 -13.45 -9.00
C THR A 601 0.11 -13.36 -9.41
N ARG A 602 -0.54 -14.50 -9.60
CA ARG A 602 -1.97 -14.58 -9.91
C ARG A 602 -2.82 -13.92 -8.84
N TYR A 603 -2.59 -14.26 -7.58
CA TYR A 603 -3.35 -13.70 -6.46
C TYR A 603 -3.30 -12.17 -6.46
N PHE A 604 -2.12 -11.58 -6.60
CA PHE A 604 -1.98 -10.11 -6.62
C PHE A 604 -2.49 -9.47 -7.92
N LEU A 605 -2.41 -10.17 -9.06
CA LEU A 605 -3.05 -9.74 -10.29
C LEU A 605 -4.57 -9.67 -10.11
N LEU A 606 -5.19 -10.70 -9.52
CA LEU A 606 -6.64 -10.73 -9.26
C LEU A 606 -7.07 -9.63 -8.27
N GLU A 607 -6.28 -9.41 -7.20
CA GLU A 607 -6.50 -8.28 -6.29
C GLU A 607 -6.46 -6.94 -7.03
N TRP A 608 -5.54 -6.76 -7.98
CA TRP A 608 -5.47 -5.54 -8.78
C TRP A 608 -6.60 -5.43 -9.81
N LEU A 609 -6.99 -6.54 -10.47
CA LEU A 609 -8.12 -6.58 -11.41
C LEU A 609 -9.42 -6.11 -10.75
N SER A 610 -9.61 -6.42 -9.46
CA SER A 610 -10.76 -5.93 -8.66
C SER A 610 -10.84 -4.39 -8.54
N TYR A 611 -9.76 -3.67 -8.88
CA TYR A 611 -9.72 -2.21 -8.99
C TYR A 611 -9.82 -1.73 -10.43
N THR A 612 -9.04 -2.32 -11.34
CA THR A 612 -8.95 -1.88 -12.74
C THR A 612 -10.28 -2.04 -13.50
N CYS A 613 -11.13 -3.00 -13.11
CA CYS A 613 -12.45 -3.19 -13.70
C CYS A 613 -13.38 -1.95 -13.57
N ARG A 614 -13.05 -1.03 -12.66
CA ARG A 614 -13.77 0.24 -12.51
C ARG A 614 -13.44 1.27 -13.58
N TYR A 615 -12.36 1.09 -14.34
CA TYR A 615 -12.01 2.01 -15.42
C TYR A 615 -13.00 1.83 -16.56
N ILE A 616 -13.70 2.92 -16.90
CA ILE A 616 -14.50 3.00 -18.12
C ILE A 616 -13.60 3.63 -19.19
N PRO A 617 -13.35 2.94 -20.32
CA PRO A 617 -12.54 3.49 -21.41
C PRO A 617 -13.01 4.89 -21.83
N VAL A 618 -12.06 5.80 -22.03
CA VAL A 618 -12.34 7.20 -22.35
C VAL A 618 -13.20 7.32 -23.62
N GLY A 619 -12.92 6.48 -24.63
CA GLY A 619 -13.68 6.45 -25.89
C GLY A 619 -15.15 6.06 -25.74
N LEU A 620 -15.53 5.44 -24.61
CA LEU A 620 -16.89 5.01 -24.32
C LEU A 620 -17.72 6.08 -23.59
N LEU A 621 -17.11 7.14 -23.09
CA LEU A 621 -17.80 8.18 -22.31
C LEU A 621 -18.15 9.39 -23.16
N ASP A 622 -19.33 9.97 -22.93
CA ASP A 622 -19.74 11.27 -23.49
C ASP A 622 -19.19 12.44 -22.66
N VAL A 623 -18.98 12.25 -21.36
CA VAL A 623 -18.39 13.24 -20.46
C VAL A 623 -17.15 12.67 -19.77
N ILE A 624 -16.05 13.40 -19.87
CA ILE A 624 -14.75 13.06 -19.28
C ILE A 624 -14.26 14.18 -18.35
N PRO A 625 -13.40 13.89 -17.36
CA PRO A 625 -12.93 12.57 -16.95
C PRO A 625 -14.00 11.75 -16.21
N GLN A 626 -13.80 10.43 -16.16
CA GLN A 626 -14.61 9.54 -15.33
C GLN A 626 -14.57 9.94 -13.86
N ARG A 627 -15.73 9.97 -13.19
CA ARG A 627 -15.80 10.11 -11.73
C ARG A 627 -16.12 8.78 -11.04
N LEU A 628 -15.41 8.46 -9.97
CA LEU A 628 -15.56 7.17 -9.28
C LEU A 628 -16.90 7.00 -8.54
N ASN A 629 -17.59 8.10 -8.23
CA ASN A 629 -18.92 8.08 -7.63
C ASN A 629 -20.04 7.85 -8.66
N TRP A 630 -19.73 7.83 -9.96
CA TRP A 630 -20.69 7.45 -10.99
C TRP A 630 -20.95 5.96 -10.96
N ARG A 631 -22.23 5.58 -10.99
CA ARG A 631 -22.66 4.20 -11.18
C ARG A 631 -22.61 3.88 -12.68
N PRO A 632 -21.79 2.91 -13.11
CA PRO A 632 -21.81 2.50 -14.51
C PRO A 632 -23.16 1.86 -14.85
N PRO A 633 -23.76 2.16 -16.02
CA PRO A 633 -24.86 1.35 -16.55
C PRO A 633 -24.35 -0.05 -16.94
N SER A 634 -25.23 -0.94 -17.41
CA SER A 634 -24.77 -2.14 -18.11
C SER A 634 -24.25 -1.74 -19.49
N TYR A 635 -23.03 -2.13 -19.83
CA TYR A 635 -22.37 -1.78 -21.09
C TYR A 635 -21.35 -2.84 -21.50
N CYS A 636 -20.92 -2.82 -22.76
CA CYS A 636 -19.82 -3.64 -23.26
C CYS A 636 -18.65 -2.77 -23.73
N GLY A 637 -17.49 -3.40 -23.88
CA GLY A 637 -16.32 -2.80 -24.49
C GLY A 637 -16.44 -2.62 -26.00
N ARG A 638 -15.40 -2.04 -26.60
CA ARG A 638 -15.17 -2.01 -28.06
C ARG A 638 -14.94 -3.41 -28.65
N ASP A 639 -14.41 -4.32 -27.84
CA ASP A 639 -14.16 -5.73 -28.19
C ASP A 639 -14.39 -6.65 -26.97
N ASP A 640 -14.25 -7.96 -27.19
CA ASP A 640 -14.48 -8.97 -26.15
C ASP A 640 -13.48 -8.87 -24.99
N LEU A 641 -12.23 -8.53 -25.27
CA LEU A 641 -11.19 -8.40 -24.25
C LEU A 641 -11.43 -7.18 -23.36
N GLU A 642 -11.84 -6.05 -23.95
CA GLU A 642 -12.27 -4.87 -23.21
C GLU A 642 -13.51 -5.16 -22.36
N THR A 643 -14.48 -5.88 -22.92
CA THR A 643 -15.68 -6.33 -22.20
C THR A 643 -15.32 -7.22 -21.01
N LEU A 644 -14.35 -8.12 -21.19
CA LEU A 644 -13.85 -8.98 -20.12
C LEU A 644 -13.15 -8.17 -19.02
N MET A 645 -12.32 -7.19 -19.38
CA MET A 645 -11.57 -6.36 -18.42
C MET A 645 -12.43 -5.38 -17.62
N ILE A 646 -13.60 -4.97 -18.12
CA ILE A 646 -14.54 -4.11 -17.37
C ILE A 646 -15.51 -4.91 -16.48
N SER A 647 -15.52 -6.24 -16.61
CA SER A 647 -16.40 -7.10 -15.83
C SER A 647 -16.09 -6.98 -14.34
N ASP A 648 -17.12 -6.93 -13.50
CA ASP A 648 -17.01 -6.98 -12.04
C ASP A 648 -17.06 -8.41 -11.47
N SER A 649 -17.09 -9.42 -12.34
CA SER A 649 -17.10 -10.84 -11.97
C SER A 649 -15.68 -11.37 -11.68
N SER A 650 -15.51 -12.00 -10.52
CA SER A 650 -14.27 -12.69 -10.17
C SER A 650 -13.93 -13.84 -11.12
N ALA A 651 -14.94 -14.50 -11.72
CA ALA A 651 -14.74 -15.54 -12.72
C ALA A 651 -14.08 -14.99 -14.00
N ASP A 652 -14.45 -13.77 -14.42
CA ASP A 652 -13.84 -13.13 -15.58
C ASP A 652 -12.40 -12.69 -15.30
N TRP A 653 -12.12 -12.23 -14.08
CA TRP A 653 -10.74 -11.93 -13.66
C TRP A 653 -9.88 -13.20 -13.65
N ILE A 654 -10.44 -14.33 -13.21
CA ILE A 654 -9.78 -15.63 -13.29
C ILE A 654 -9.47 -15.96 -14.75
N ARG A 655 -10.43 -15.82 -15.68
CA ARG A 655 -10.21 -16.04 -17.12
C ARG A 655 -9.06 -15.18 -17.66
N ILE A 656 -9.01 -13.87 -17.33
CA ILE A 656 -7.90 -12.98 -17.71
C ILE A 656 -6.57 -13.52 -17.16
N SER A 657 -6.56 -13.94 -15.89
CA SER A 657 -5.34 -14.49 -15.28
C SER A 657 -4.91 -15.79 -15.93
N GLU A 658 -5.83 -16.62 -16.42
CA GLU A 658 -5.50 -17.86 -17.14
C GLU A 658 -4.83 -17.58 -18.48
N MET A 659 -5.22 -16.51 -19.17
CA MET A 659 -4.58 -16.07 -20.41
C MET A 659 -3.12 -15.66 -20.19
N LEU A 660 -2.74 -15.26 -18.97
CA LEU A 660 -1.40 -14.74 -18.65
C LEU A 660 -0.52 -15.74 -17.88
N LEU A 661 -1.12 -16.61 -17.07
CA LEU A 661 -0.42 -17.48 -16.12
C LEU A 661 -0.86 -18.95 -16.23
N GLY A 662 -1.52 -19.32 -17.33
CA GLY A 662 -2.05 -20.66 -17.56
C GLY A 662 -3.23 -21.01 -16.65
N LYS A 663 -3.80 -22.20 -16.84
CA LYS A 663 -5.00 -22.67 -16.13
C LYS A 663 -4.83 -22.68 -14.61
N VAL A 664 -5.89 -22.30 -13.90
CA VAL A 664 -5.93 -22.41 -12.43
C VAL A 664 -6.11 -23.87 -12.01
N PRO A 665 -5.74 -24.25 -10.77
CA PRO A 665 -6.09 -25.54 -10.21
C PRO A 665 -7.61 -25.77 -10.19
N GLU A 666 -8.04 -27.02 -10.29
CA GLU A 666 -9.45 -27.39 -10.21
C GLU A 666 -10.07 -26.90 -8.88
N GLY A 667 -11.27 -26.32 -8.96
CA GLY A 667 -11.97 -25.75 -7.79
C GLY A 667 -11.40 -24.43 -7.27
N PHE A 668 -10.46 -23.80 -7.97
CA PHE A 668 -9.95 -22.48 -7.60
C PHE A 668 -11.06 -21.43 -7.62
N THR A 669 -11.17 -20.68 -6.53
CA THR A 669 -12.08 -19.54 -6.39
C THR A 669 -11.30 -18.35 -5.85
N PHE A 670 -11.74 -17.14 -6.20
CA PHE A 670 -11.13 -15.92 -5.74
C PHE A 670 -12.18 -14.95 -5.23
N THR A 671 -11.97 -14.49 -3.99
CA THR A 671 -12.72 -13.39 -3.40
C THR A 671 -11.73 -12.28 -3.06
N PRO A 672 -11.88 -11.06 -3.60
CA PRO A 672 -10.96 -9.97 -3.31
C PRO A 672 -10.95 -9.62 -1.82
N LYS A 673 -9.75 -9.42 -1.27
CA LYS A 673 -9.53 -9.14 0.16
C LYS A 673 -10.22 -7.85 0.61
N HIS A 674 -10.22 -6.85 -0.25
CA HIS A 674 -11.03 -5.67 -0.05
C HIS A 674 -12.37 -5.92 -0.71
N LYS A 675 -13.47 -5.81 0.04
CA LYS A 675 -14.82 -5.72 -0.52
C LYS A 675 -14.91 -4.44 -1.38
N SER A 676 -14.30 -4.47 -2.56
CA SER A 676 -14.90 -3.87 -3.74
C SER A 676 -16.36 -4.25 -3.70
N ASN A 677 -17.29 -3.33 -3.96
CA ASN A 677 -18.72 -3.67 -4.08
C ASN A 677 -19.02 -4.66 -5.25
N ALA A 678 -18.04 -5.44 -5.71
CA ALA A 678 -18.22 -6.59 -6.56
C ALA A 678 -19.04 -7.61 -5.77
N TYR A 679 -20.29 -7.74 -6.15
CA TYR A 679 -21.18 -8.77 -5.63
C TYR A 679 -20.64 -10.10 -6.16
N ASP A 680 -20.26 -11.02 -5.26
CA ASP A 680 -20.03 -12.42 -5.66
C ASP A 680 -21.34 -12.93 -6.27
N ARG A 681 -21.38 -13.02 -7.60
CA ARG A 681 -22.43 -13.69 -8.37
C ARG A 681 -21.79 -14.92 -9.00
N ALA A 682 -21.54 -15.93 -8.17
CA ALA A 682 -20.95 -17.19 -8.55
C ALA A 682 -21.90 -18.09 -9.39
N GLU A 683 -22.74 -17.52 -10.25
CA GLU A 683 -23.78 -18.28 -10.98
C GLU A 683 -23.68 -18.25 -12.50
N ASN A 684 -22.63 -17.67 -13.09
CA ASN A 684 -22.44 -17.76 -14.54
C ASN A 684 -21.19 -18.59 -14.88
N GLY A 685 -21.29 -19.88 -14.57
CA GLY A 685 -20.48 -20.94 -15.18
C GLY A 685 -20.94 -21.26 -16.59
#